data_AF-Q08NM1-F1
#
_entry.id   AF-Q08NM1-F1
#
_cell.length_a   1.000
_cell.length_b   1.000
_cell.length_c   1.000
_cell.angle_alpha   90.00
_cell.angle_beta   90.00
_cell.angle_gamma   90.00
#
_symmetry.space_group_name_H-M   'P 1'
#
loop_
_entity.id
_entity.type
_entity.pdbx_description
1 polymer ?
#
loop_
_entity_poly.entity_id
_entity_poly.type
_entity_poly.pdbx_seq_one_letter_code
_entity_poly.pdbx_strand_id
1 'polypeptide(L)'
;DDPPLARGQVRTQTAWFEPFSGVAAAENRLYAWCWLAGRLCGVWLELGSHRDRSPNTVHGSDAPRRWSRCAVAVVFACLPLNNRDSLSRVVRLVRCVNSGREIFPSFPWKKREERLYHGVPHPPNHSRKQRSCFKRSVGETRFHRNGASSRDGTQASPQNPASRRQSKPDSSHAAVGGNAMLRRVSSKLPVWATVASLCSLYPHVSTAATIGEANTTIFGPKVYVFDPTMPAADITNVANTVYSSLESAEFSSQRYALLFKPGNYNVTFNVGFYTHVAGLGQNPDNVNINGGVNVNADWDNGNATRNFWRALENFAVTPSNGQTQIAVSQAAPLRRLHIKGELHLFDFDANWNAGWASGGFLADSLVDGLVVPASQQQWFSRNSRWGGWNNAVWNMVFVGSVNTPAATFPEPPYTVIDRTPVIREKPYLYINNAGQYNVFVPDLQTNTQGISWANGSTPGTSISIDQFYIARPETATAAALNTALGQGKNLLFTPGIYQLNDTVRITRANTVVLGIGLATLVPTNGNVAMSVADVDGVKIAGLTFDGGPVNSPSVLEVGPTGSSANHSANPTSLHDITVRTGGATVGRYDVGIKINSNHVIGDHFWLWRADHGAGAAWNTNISKNGLVVNGANVTVYGLFNEHHNEYQTLWNGNGGRVYFYQSEIPYDVPNQAVWKSKNGTVNGFASYKVADSVSTHEAWGLGVYSYFRDAAVKLENAIEVPNVAGVKLHSMTTIWLNGTPGSEITHVVNGLGGRVYANTPAEAMRQTYTNFTGSGAADTQAPSTPAGLTATAVSSSQINLSWTASTDNVGVSGYDIYRGGALVASSGTNSFSNTGLSPSTVYSYTVRAKDAAGNVSAASNTASATTQPGGSTGSPLARTGWTATSSPTSGEPASALLDGNMATRWTTGVPMAAGQTLTVDMAASRTFNKIVLDATGSDLDYARGYQIHVSTDGTNWGSAIATGTGTGPVITVTFTARSARYIRVTQTGTNSSWWSAREFNVYY
;
A
#
# COMPACT_ATOMS: atom_id res chain seq x y z
N ASP A 1 -50.99 -42.15 -11.69
CA ASP A 1 -51.29 -41.98 -10.26
C ASP A 1 -51.21 -40.50 -9.93
N ASP A 2 -52.23 -39.99 -9.25
CA ASP A 2 -52.65 -38.58 -9.19
C ASP A 2 -53.73 -38.47 -8.07
N PRO A 3 -54.06 -37.32 -7.45
CA PRO A 3 -53.27 -36.09 -7.29
C PRO A 3 -53.10 -35.61 -5.79
N PRO A 4 -53.88 -34.67 -5.17
CA PRO A 4 -53.29 -33.64 -4.27
C PRO A 4 -54.07 -33.42 -2.93
N LEU A 5 -53.88 -32.23 -2.29
CA LEU A 5 -54.83 -31.35 -1.54
C LEU A 5 -54.04 -30.49 -0.51
N ALA A 6 -54.10 -29.15 -0.48
CA ALA A 6 -55.15 -28.23 0.03
C ALA A 6 -55.40 -28.30 1.57
N ARG A 7 -55.77 -27.26 2.33
CA ARG A 7 -55.68 -25.77 2.37
C ARG A 7 -56.72 -25.33 3.42
N GLY A 8 -56.37 -24.42 4.34
CA GLY A 8 -57.30 -23.62 5.17
C GLY A 8 -57.45 -24.01 6.65
N GLN A 9 -58.05 -23.23 7.56
CA GLN A 9 -58.19 -21.76 7.77
C GLN A 9 -59.09 -21.53 9.03
N VAL A 10 -59.41 -20.26 9.37
CA VAL A 10 -60.35 -19.77 10.45
C VAL A 10 -59.66 -19.63 11.84
N ARG A 11 -59.43 -18.43 12.43
CA ARG A 11 -60.29 -17.30 12.89
C ARG A 11 -61.04 -17.60 14.22
N THR A 12 -61.39 -16.67 15.10
CA THR A 12 -61.39 -15.17 15.16
C THR A 12 -60.44 -14.67 16.29
N GLN A 13 -60.41 -13.47 16.92
CA GLN A 13 -61.29 -12.28 17.09
C GLN A 13 -60.55 -10.92 16.94
N THR A 14 -61.22 -9.82 17.32
CA THR A 14 -61.01 -8.45 16.81
C THR A 14 -61.53 -7.37 17.79
N ALA A 15 -60.79 -6.26 18.01
CA ALA A 15 -61.33 -4.97 18.51
C ALA A 15 -60.51 -3.78 17.96
N TRP A 16 -61.09 -2.84 17.18
CA TRP A 16 -61.71 -1.55 17.56
C TRP A 16 -60.71 -0.49 18.12
N PHE A 17 -60.60 0.77 17.65
CA PHE A 17 -61.07 1.49 16.42
C PHE A 17 -60.36 2.88 16.31
N GLU A 18 -60.46 3.60 15.17
CA GLU A 18 -59.95 5.00 14.98
C GLU A 18 -61.02 6.09 15.28
N PRO A 19 -60.71 7.40 15.17
CA PRO A 19 -61.17 8.15 13.97
C PRO A 19 -60.29 9.31 13.42
N PHE A 20 -60.67 9.79 12.22
CA PHE A 20 -60.20 10.97 11.45
C PHE A 20 -60.67 12.33 12.10
N SER A 21 -60.42 13.57 11.63
CA SER A 21 -60.09 14.21 10.31
C SER A 21 -59.35 15.58 10.53
N GLY A 22 -58.76 16.31 9.56
CA GLY A 22 -59.38 17.16 8.49
C GLY A 22 -59.61 18.63 8.96
N VAL A 23 -59.56 19.75 8.20
CA VAL A 23 -59.45 20.06 6.73
C VAL A 23 -59.02 21.55 6.52
N ALA A 24 -58.33 21.89 5.40
CA ALA A 24 -58.21 23.24 4.72
C ALA A 24 -57.50 24.44 5.42
N ALA A 25 -57.14 25.55 4.74
CA ALA A 25 -56.62 25.84 3.37
C ALA A 25 -56.33 27.37 3.19
N ALA A 26 -55.39 27.77 2.31
CA ALA A 26 -55.35 29.09 1.63
C ALA A 26 -54.26 29.15 0.54
N GLU A 27 -54.41 30.04 -0.46
CA GLU A 27 -53.48 30.25 -1.59
C GLU A 27 -52.87 31.66 -1.61
N ASN A 28 -51.68 31.84 -2.21
CA ASN A 28 -51.53 32.83 -3.30
C ASN A 28 -50.26 32.64 -4.15
N ARG A 29 -50.16 33.36 -5.28
CA ARG A 29 -49.10 33.24 -6.32
C ARG A 29 -48.42 34.59 -6.63
N LEU A 30 -47.38 34.51 -7.48
CA LEU A 30 -46.69 35.60 -8.21
C LEU A 30 -45.71 36.42 -7.32
N TYR A 31 -44.63 37.01 -7.84
CA TYR A 31 -44.21 37.26 -9.23
C TYR A 31 -42.86 36.61 -9.61
N ALA A 32 -42.55 36.61 -10.91
CA ALA A 32 -41.21 36.37 -11.46
C ALA A 32 -40.62 37.66 -12.05
N TRP A 33 -39.33 37.68 -12.42
CA TRP A 33 -38.81 38.02 -13.77
C TRP A 33 -37.26 38.07 -13.79
N CYS A 34 -36.66 38.07 -14.98
CA CYS A 34 -35.22 37.89 -15.21
C CYS A 34 -34.46 39.20 -15.49
N TRP A 35 -33.16 39.26 -15.17
CA TRP A 35 -32.04 39.73 -16.02
C TRP A 35 -30.71 39.67 -15.21
N LEU A 36 -29.49 39.93 -15.74
CA LEU A 36 -28.75 39.42 -16.90
C LEU A 36 -27.41 40.20 -16.96
N ALA A 37 -26.26 39.52 -16.96
CA ALA A 37 -24.92 39.98 -17.40
C ALA A 37 -24.27 41.26 -16.78
N GLY A 38 -22.94 41.21 -16.60
CA GLY A 38 -22.13 42.39 -16.29
C GLY A 38 -20.65 42.08 -16.02
N ARG A 39 -19.75 42.37 -16.96
CA ARG A 39 -18.30 42.45 -16.74
C ARG A 39 -17.92 43.91 -16.43
N LEU A 40 -16.86 44.15 -15.65
CA LEU A 40 -15.61 44.76 -16.16
C LEU A 40 -14.53 44.94 -15.07
N CYS A 41 -13.34 45.36 -15.52
CA CYS A 41 -12.11 45.46 -14.74
C CYS A 41 -12.02 46.74 -13.89
N GLY A 42 -11.17 46.70 -12.85
CA GLY A 42 -10.69 47.89 -12.13
C GLY A 42 -9.25 47.67 -11.65
N VAL A 43 -8.27 48.08 -12.45
CA VAL A 43 -6.86 48.16 -12.04
C VAL A 43 -6.60 49.56 -11.50
N TRP A 44 -6.01 49.66 -10.32
CA TRP A 44 -5.24 50.83 -9.92
C TRP A 44 -3.92 50.39 -9.26
N LEU A 45 -2.89 51.16 -9.52
CA LEU A 45 -1.53 51.01 -9.02
C LEU A 45 -1.20 52.17 -8.09
N GLU A 46 0.03 52.16 -7.58
CA GLU A 46 0.69 53.17 -6.74
C GLU A 46 0.57 52.93 -5.22
N LEU A 47 1.60 53.11 -4.40
CA LEU A 47 3.07 53.11 -4.47
C LEU A 47 3.49 53.68 -3.10
N GLY A 48 4.58 53.18 -2.52
CA GLY A 48 5.45 54.04 -1.71
C GLY A 48 5.52 53.84 -0.19
N SER A 49 6.66 53.28 0.24
CA SER A 49 7.41 53.72 1.44
C SER A 49 6.83 53.35 2.82
N HIS A 50 7.58 53.27 3.93
CA HIS A 50 8.98 52.85 4.14
C HIS A 50 9.20 52.62 5.67
N ARG A 51 10.08 51.68 6.04
CA ARG A 51 10.80 51.60 7.35
C ARG A 51 9.94 51.32 8.60
N ASP A 52 10.51 51.03 9.79
CA ASP A 52 11.65 50.17 10.20
C ASP A 52 11.66 50.09 11.77
N ARG A 53 12.33 49.08 12.37
CA ARG A 53 12.86 49.02 13.78
C ARG A 53 11.94 48.95 15.03
N SER A 54 12.06 47.80 15.75
CA SER A 54 12.48 47.58 17.18
C SER A 54 12.10 48.57 18.31
N PRO A 55 11.70 48.12 19.53
CA PRO A 55 12.55 47.37 20.49
C PRO A 55 11.81 46.19 21.21
N ASN A 56 12.25 45.40 22.21
CA ASN A 56 13.28 45.40 23.31
C ASN A 56 12.95 46.29 24.55
N THR A 57 13.19 45.93 25.84
CA THR A 57 13.54 44.66 26.58
C THR A 57 12.92 44.78 28.02
N VAL A 58 13.33 44.26 29.21
CA VAL A 58 14.53 43.61 29.84
C VAL A 58 14.10 42.88 31.17
N HIS A 59 15.04 42.24 31.90
CA HIS A 59 14.98 41.66 33.27
C HIS A 59 14.21 40.32 33.46
N GLY A 60 14.76 39.25 34.08
CA GLY A 60 16.07 38.96 34.72
C GLY A 60 16.01 37.59 35.46
N SER A 61 16.94 37.11 36.30
CA SER A 61 18.40 37.35 36.53
C SER A 61 18.80 36.65 37.88
N ASP A 62 19.92 35.93 38.09
CA ASP A 62 21.03 35.51 37.20
C ASP A 62 21.93 34.39 37.86
N ALA A 63 22.58 33.54 37.05
CA ALA A 63 23.96 33.02 37.26
C ALA A 63 24.32 32.00 38.41
N PRO A 64 25.55 31.39 38.48
CA PRO A 64 26.79 31.68 37.71
C PRO A 64 27.73 30.52 37.22
N ARG A 65 28.20 30.66 35.96
CA ARG A 65 29.58 30.33 35.43
C ARG A 65 29.98 28.82 35.29
N ARG A 66 30.95 28.38 34.44
CA ARG A 66 32.06 29.01 33.66
C ARG A 66 32.30 28.37 32.26
N TRP A 67 32.61 29.23 31.26
CA TRP A 67 33.60 29.05 30.14
C TRP A 67 33.39 27.96 29.05
N SER A 68 33.85 28.06 27.78
CA SER A 68 34.23 29.20 26.90
C SER A 68 34.53 28.77 25.43
N ARG A 69 33.81 29.32 24.43
CA ARG A 69 34.17 29.46 22.96
C ARG A 69 34.32 28.15 22.15
N CYS A 70 34.29 28.10 20.80
CA CYS A 70 34.34 29.11 19.71
C CYS A 70 33.19 28.99 18.68
N ALA A 71 33.05 29.98 17.78
CA ALA A 71 32.17 30.00 16.60
C ALA A 71 32.95 29.55 15.32
N VAL A 72 32.44 29.53 14.07
CA VAL A 72 31.77 30.57 13.25
C VAL A 72 30.91 29.93 12.12
N ALA A 73 29.90 30.64 11.61
CA ALA A 73 29.04 30.24 10.47
C ALA A 73 29.31 31.07 9.19
N VAL A 74 28.87 30.60 8.02
CA VAL A 74 28.98 31.31 6.71
C VAL A 74 27.68 31.21 5.89
N VAL A 75 27.17 32.37 5.45
CA VAL A 75 25.91 32.68 4.71
C VAL A 75 26.15 34.08 4.10
N PHE A 76 25.80 34.52 2.88
CA PHE A 76 25.10 34.08 1.64
C PHE A 76 25.64 35.03 0.50
N ALA A 77 25.34 34.96 -0.82
CA ALA A 77 24.83 33.98 -1.79
C ALA A 77 24.86 34.64 -3.21
N CYS A 78 24.37 33.95 -4.26
CA CYS A 78 24.01 34.48 -5.60
C CYS A 78 25.16 34.94 -6.53
N LEU A 79 25.09 34.89 -7.88
CA LEU A 79 24.20 34.27 -8.89
C LEU A 79 25.05 34.09 -10.22
N PRO A 80 24.53 33.61 -11.40
CA PRO A 80 25.33 32.86 -12.39
C PRO A 80 25.74 33.64 -13.65
N LEU A 81 26.53 33.01 -14.55
CA LEU A 81 26.28 33.04 -16.01
C LEU A 81 27.17 32.06 -16.83
N ASN A 82 26.50 31.31 -17.72
CA ASN A 82 26.89 30.69 -19.01
C ASN A 82 28.37 30.43 -19.45
N ASN A 83 28.54 29.22 -20.01
CA ASN A 83 29.12 28.87 -21.33
C ASN A 83 30.59 28.38 -21.50
N ARG A 84 30.69 27.41 -22.45
CA ARG A 84 31.83 26.98 -23.31
C ARG A 84 33.00 26.16 -22.76
N ASP A 85 33.00 24.91 -23.22
CA ASP A 85 34.02 24.27 -24.09
C ASP A 85 35.49 24.12 -23.65
N SER A 86 35.90 22.84 -23.73
CA SER A 86 37.17 22.33 -24.30
C SER A 86 38.45 22.27 -23.43
N LEU A 87 39.03 21.05 -23.43
CA LEU A 87 40.47 20.72 -23.53
C LEU A 87 41.47 21.30 -22.48
N SER A 88 42.43 20.55 -21.93
CA SER A 88 42.75 19.11 -22.02
C SER A 88 43.88 18.70 -21.05
N ARG A 89 44.08 17.38 -20.88
CA ARG A 89 45.36 16.68 -20.54
C ARG A 89 46.34 17.32 -19.54
N VAL A 90 46.57 16.62 -18.41
CA VAL A 90 47.93 16.18 -18.01
C VAL A 90 47.87 14.72 -17.58
N VAL A 91 48.89 13.93 -17.94
CA VAL A 91 49.04 12.51 -17.59
C VAL A 91 50.15 12.34 -16.55
N ARG A 92 49.98 11.44 -15.57
CA ARG A 92 51.10 10.72 -14.95
C ARG A 92 50.72 9.30 -14.52
N LEU A 93 51.37 8.32 -15.14
CA LEU A 93 51.50 6.95 -14.62
C LEU A 93 52.60 6.92 -13.53
N VAL A 94 52.51 5.94 -12.62
CA VAL A 94 53.59 4.97 -12.32
C VAL A 94 53.01 3.81 -11.50
N ARG A 95 53.67 2.64 -11.53
CA ARG A 95 53.22 1.34 -10.97
C ARG A 95 53.93 1.00 -9.63
N CYS A 96 53.57 -0.18 -9.10
CA CYS A 96 54.33 -1.08 -8.20
C CYS A 96 54.07 -0.89 -6.68
N VAL A 97 54.05 -1.96 -5.85
CA VAL A 97 54.27 -3.41 -6.10
C VAL A 97 53.50 -4.32 -5.11
N ASN A 98 53.33 -5.60 -5.45
CA ASN A 98 52.69 -6.63 -4.62
C ASN A 98 53.50 -7.07 -3.39
N SER A 99 52.86 -7.13 -2.21
CA SER A 99 52.97 -8.24 -1.23
C SER A 99 51.87 -8.07 -0.15
N GLY A 100 51.31 -9.11 0.49
CA GLY A 100 51.46 -10.55 0.26
C GLY A 100 51.77 -11.37 1.51
N ARG A 101 50.77 -11.62 2.38
CA ARG A 101 50.71 -12.79 3.29
C ARG A 101 49.37 -12.92 4.03
N GLU A 102 49.04 -14.16 4.36
CA GLU A 102 48.01 -14.55 5.34
C GLU A 102 48.50 -14.27 6.78
N ILE A 103 47.59 -14.34 7.77
CA ILE A 103 47.69 -15.17 8.99
C ILE A 103 46.60 -14.78 10.01
N PHE A 104 45.91 -15.78 10.58
CA PHE A 104 45.04 -15.63 11.76
C PHE A 104 45.85 -15.21 13.01
N PRO A 105 45.22 -14.53 13.97
CA PRO A 105 45.38 -14.97 15.35
C PRO A 105 44.04 -15.18 16.07
N SER A 106 44.00 -16.25 16.86
CA SER A 106 43.00 -16.49 17.90
C SER A 106 43.66 -16.38 19.28
N PHE A 107 42.85 -16.33 20.35
CA PHE A 107 43.26 -16.55 21.76
C PHE A 107 44.14 -15.45 22.42
N PRO A 108 44.34 -15.43 23.78
CA PRO A 108 43.54 -16.03 24.88
C PRO A 108 43.47 -15.25 26.24
N TRP A 109 42.66 -15.80 27.20
CA TRP A 109 42.76 -15.66 28.68
C TRP A 109 42.45 -14.23 29.26
N LYS A 110 42.19 -14.02 30.57
CA LYS A 110 42.38 -14.86 31.79
C LYS A 110 41.36 -14.58 32.92
N LYS A 111 41.26 -15.52 33.88
CA LYS A 111 40.40 -15.52 35.08
C LYS A 111 40.59 -14.33 36.05
N ARG A 112 39.57 -14.10 36.89
CA ARG A 112 39.73 -14.08 38.36
C ARG A 112 38.75 -15.08 39.02
N GLU A 113 39.15 -15.67 40.13
CA GLU A 113 38.32 -16.44 41.06
C GLU A 113 38.46 -15.82 42.46
N GLU A 114 37.41 -15.87 43.27
CA GLU A 114 37.52 -15.96 44.74
C GLU A 114 36.28 -16.70 45.29
N ARG A 115 36.37 -17.28 46.49
CA ARG A 115 35.42 -18.32 46.98
C ARG A 115 35.20 -18.22 48.50
N LEU A 116 34.07 -18.74 48.99
CA LEU A 116 33.83 -19.56 50.20
C LEU A 116 32.32 -19.99 50.17
N TYR A 117 31.93 -21.27 50.14
CA TYR A 117 31.74 -22.23 51.26
C TYR A 117 30.64 -21.82 52.27
N HIS A 118 29.67 -22.64 52.73
CA HIS A 118 29.34 -24.09 52.65
C HIS A 118 27.82 -24.27 52.28
N GLY A 119 27.17 -25.45 52.13
CA GLY A 119 27.51 -26.88 52.31
C GLY A 119 26.34 -27.82 51.90
N VAL A 120 26.49 -29.15 52.03
CA VAL A 120 25.52 -30.19 51.58
C VAL A 120 25.08 -31.10 52.75
N PRO A 121 23.95 -31.86 52.67
CA PRO A 121 24.09 -33.31 52.41
C PRO A 121 22.94 -34.00 51.59
N HIS A 122 23.15 -35.28 51.27
CA HIS A 122 22.31 -36.28 50.55
C HIS A 122 22.38 -37.63 51.33
N PRO A 123 21.76 -38.76 50.90
CA PRO A 123 20.44 -39.07 50.30
C PRO A 123 19.68 -40.08 51.25
N PRO A 124 18.86 -41.13 50.88
CA PRO A 124 19.23 -42.28 49.99
C PRO A 124 18.13 -43.06 49.19
N ASN A 125 18.55 -43.69 48.07
CA ASN A 125 18.09 -44.99 47.50
C ASN A 125 16.61 -45.16 46.99
N HIS A 126 16.24 -46.11 46.09
CA HIS A 126 16.82 -47.44 45.79
C HIS A 126 16.82 -47.88 44.29
N SER A 127 18.02 -48.14 43.74
CA SER A 127 18.40 -49.31 42.89
C SER A 127 17.68 -49.51 41.51
N ARG A 128 17.93 -50.52 40.64
CA ARG A 128 18.83 -51.70 40.61
C ARG A 128 19.85 -51.68 39.42
N LYS A 129 19.86 -52.66 38.50
CA LYS A 129 20.91 -52.91 37.47
C LYS A 129 20.42 -53.82 36.31
N GLN A 130 21.01 -53.73 35.11
CA GLN A 130 21.84 -54.79 34.46
C GLN A 130 22.56 -54.25 33.19
N ARG A 131 23.36 -55.09 32.51
CA ARG A 131 24.33 -54.71 31.43
C ARG A 131 24.44 -55.79 30.32
N SER A 132 25.00 -55.38 29.18
CA SER A 132 26.06 -56.07 28.37
C SER A 132 25.75 -56.25 26.87
N CYS A 133 26.74 -56.73 26.10
CA CYS A 133 26.95 -56.44 24.68
C CYS A 133 26.86 -57.67 23.77
N PHE A 134 26.62 -57.47 22.46
CA PHE A 134 27.29 -58.10 21.29
C PHE A 134 26.63 -57.56 19.99
N LYS A 135 26.97 -57.93 18.74
CA LYS A 135 28.18 -57.73 17.90
C LYS A 135 27.91 -58.45 16.55
N ARG A 136 27.88 -57.72 15.42
CA ARG A 136 28.08 -58.18 14.00
C ARG A 136 27.21 -59.33 13.35
N SER A 137 26.41 -58.94 12.33
CA SER A 137 26.55 -59.26 10.87
C SER A 137 26.12 -60.60 10.17
N VAL A 138 25.47 -60.43 8.99
CA VAL A 138 25.33 -61.30 7.76
C VAL A 138 24.35 -62.51 7.73
N GLY A 139 23.66 -62.69 6.59
CA GLY A 139 22.92 -63.91 6.13
C GLY A 139 21.39 -63.69 5.96
N GLU A 140 20.67 -63.93 4.85
CA GLU A 140 20.59 -65.06 3.86
C GLU A 140 19.91 -66.36 4.37
N THR A 141 19.07 -67.13 3.63
CA THR A 141 18.53 -67.09 2.23
C THR A 141 17.28 -68.04 2.07
N ARG A 142 16.74 -68.18 0.82
CA ARG A 142 16.00 -69.34 0.19
C ARG A 142 14.44 -69.30 0.14
N PHE A 143 13.74 -69.94 -0.84
CA PHE A 143 14.13 -70.94 -1.89
C PHE A 143 13.22 -70.97 -3.17
N HIS A 144 13.82 -71.24 -4.35
CA HIS A 144 13.37 -71.99 -5.57
C HIS A 144 12.00 -71.85 -6.29
N ARG A 145 12.06 -71.72 -7.65
CA ARG A 145 11.88 -72.84 -8.64
C ARG A 145 12.37 -72.47 -10.07
N ASN A 146 12.35 -73.42 -11.04
CA ASN A 146 13.15 -73.41 -12.30
C ASN A 146 12.35 -73.64 -13.62
N GLY A 147 12.94 -73.27 -14.78
CA GLY A 147 12.64 -73.71 -16.18
C GLY A 147 13.17 -72.68 -17.21
N ALA A 148 14.15 -72.93 -18.11
CA ALA A 148 14.23 -73.83 -19.29
C ALA A 148 13.46 -73.28 -20.54
N SER A 149 13.99 -73.23 -21.80
CA SER A 149 15.26 -73.70 -22.41
C SER A 149 15.56 -73.06 -23.81
N SER A 150 16.80 -73.24 -24.34
CA SER A 150 17.24 -73.23 -25.78
C SER A 150 17.10 -71.93 -26.64
N ARG A 151 17.92 -71.64 -27.69
CA ARG A 151 19.19 -72.17 -28.26
C ARG A 151 19.86 -71.12 -29.21
N ASP A 152 21.15 -71.30 -29.49
CA ASP A 152 22.02 -70.97 -30.68
C ASP A 152 21.55 -70.02 -31.81
N GLY A 153 22.40 -69.22 -32.50
CA GLY A 153 23.85 -68.98 -32.35
C GLY A 153 24.53 -68.18 -33.51
N THR A 154 25.80 -67.77 -33.27
CA THR A 154 26.93 -67.49 -34.22
C THR A 154 26.84 -66.57 -35.47
N GLN A 155 27.76 -65.57 -35.49
CA GLN A 155 28.63 -65.08 -36.60
C GLN A 155 28.07 -64.47 -37.91
N ALA A 156 28.52 -63.26 -38.28
CA ALA A 156 29.54 -63.01 -39.34
C ALA A 156 29.67 -61.52 -39.76
N SER A 157 30.83 -61.13 -40.29
CA SER A 157 31.07 -59.89 -41.09
C SER A 157 31.69 -60.30 -42.44
N PRO A 158 31.55 -59.51 -43.54
CA PRO A 158 32.70 -58.67 -43.95
C PRO A 158 32.42 -57.38 -44.79
N GLN A 159 33.36 -56.42 -44.66
CA GLN A 159 33.96 -55.52 -45.68
C GLN A 159 33.14 -54.65 -46.68
N ASN A 160 33.37 -53.32 -46.61
CA ASN A 160 33.81 -52.33 -47.63
C ASN A 160 33.86 -52.70 -49.15
N PRO A 161 33.79 -51.74 -50.13
CA PRO A 161 34.49 -50.45 -50.08
C PRO A 161 33.86 -49.17 -50.72
N ALA A 162 34.57 -48.07 -50.49
CA ALA A 162 34.33 -46.67 -50.88
C ALA A 162 34.20 -46.30 -52.38
N SER A 163 33.51 -45.18 -52.62
CA SER A 163 33.72 -44.26 -53.75
C SER A 163 33.82 -42.81 -53.22
N ARG A 164 34.26 -41.82 -54.03
CA ARG A 164 34.72 -40.51 -53.51
C ARG A 164 34.80 -39.41 -54.60
N ARG A 165 34.73 -38.12 -54.19
CA ARG A 165 34.81 -36.87 -55.00
C ARG A 165 33.46 -36.45 -55.65
N GLN A 166 33.05 -35.18 -55.72
CA GLN A 166 33.68 -33.88 -56.09
C GLN A 166 33.96 -33.68 -57.60
N SER A 167 33.15 -32.84 -58.27
CA SER A 167 33.61 -31.80 -59.24
C SER A 167 32.47 -30.96 -59.85
N LYS A 168 32.62 -29.63 -59.85
CA LYS A 168 32.10 -28.67 -60.88
C LYS A 168 32.95 -28.82 -62.18
N PRO A 169 32.53 -28.40 -63.41
CA PRO A 169 32.34 -26.96 -63.73
C PRO A 169 31.43 -26.54 -64.92
N ASP A 170 31.05 -25.25 -64.88
CA ASP A 170 31.03 -24.17 -65.89
C ASP A 170 30.67 -24.34 -67.40
N SER A 171 29.65 -23.54 -67.81
CA SER A 171 29.61 -22.69 -69.04
C SER A 171 29.47 -23.38 -70.43
N SER A 172 29.09 -22.73 -71.55
CA SER A 172 29.08 -21.31 -72.00
C SER A 172 28.26 -21.12 -73.32
N HIS A 173 28.23 -19.89 -73.88
CA HIS A 173 27.72 -19.48 -75.23
C HIS A 173 26.17 -19.43 -75.43
N ALA A 174 25.48 -18.45 -76.06
CA ALA A 174 25.69 -17.38 -77.09
C ALA A 174 24.93 -17.71 -78.42
N ALA A 175 24.34 -16.80 -79.23
CA ALA A 175 24.03 -15.35 -79.16
C ALA A 175 23.03 -14.95 -80.32
N VAL A 176 22.89 -13.64 -80.64
CA VAL A 176 22.16 -13.02 -81.80
C VAL A 176 20.61 -12.97 -81.66
N GLY A 177 19.83 -11.93 -82.08
CA GLY A 177 20.09 -10.60 -82.69
C GLY A 177 19.23 -10.35 -83.97
N GLY A 178 18.73 -9.15 -84.32
CA GLY A 178 18.69 -7.82 -83.68
C GLY A 178 18.12 -6.71 -84.62
N ASN A 179 18.03 -5.46 -84.13
CA ASN A 179 17.72 -4.17 -84.84
C ASN A 179 16.28 -3.80 -85.31
N ALA A 180 15.96 -2.50 -85.07
CA ALA A 180 15.19 -1.51 -85.87
C ALA A 180 13.92 -0.93 -85.20
N MET A 181 13.49 0.32 -85.41
CA MET A 181 14.08 1.67 -85.61
C MET A 181 12.90 2.61 -85.95
N LEU A 182 12.77 3.78 -85.29
CA LEU A 182 12.01 4.97 -85.76
C LEU A 182 10.45 4.81 -85.80
N ARG A 183 9.60 5.86 -85.73
CA ARG A 183 9.78 7.33 -85.65
C ARG A 183 8.50 8.04 -85.12
N ARG A 184 8.66 9.05 -84.22
CA ARG A 184 7.92 10.35 -84.07
C ARG A 184 6.34 10.36 -84.09
N VAL A 185 5.60 11.34 -83.55
CA VAL A 185 5.78 12.81 -83.41
C VAL A 185 5.23 13.32 -82.05
N SER A 186 5.60 14.56 -81.71
CA SER A 186 5.30 15.42 -80.54
C SER A 186 3.79 15.63 -80.24
N SER A 187 3.36 16.30 -79.15
CA SER A 187 3.89 17.50 -78.45
C SER A 187 3.30 17.64 -77.02
N LYS A 188 3.69 18.57 -76.12
CA LYS A 188 4.38 19.89 -76.26
C LYS A 188 5.55 20.08 -75.24
N LEU A 189 5.69 21.30 -74.71
CA LEU A 189 6.70 21.95 -73.85
C LEU A 189 5.95 23.08 -73.07
N PRO A 190 6.49 23.84 -72.06
CA PRO A 190 7.91 24.19 -71.77
C PRO A 190 8.44 23.79 -70.36
N VAL A 191 9.76 23.57 -70.16
CA VAL A 191 10.87 24.52 -69.81
C VAL A 191 10.65 25.18 -68.43
N TRP A 192 11.56 25.11 -67.44
CA TRP A 192 12.92 25.70 -67.36
C TRP A 192 14.04 24.73 -66.91
N ALA A 193 15.30 25.18 -66.97
CA ALA A 193 16.51 24.35 -66.88
C ALA A 193 17.49 24.78 -65.76
N THR A 194 18.42 23.87 -65.40
CA THR A 194 19.62 24.18 -64.61
C THR A 194 20.80 23.26 -64.99
N VAL A 195 22.01 23.60 -64.55
CA VAL A 195 23.30 23.10 -65.08
C VAL A 195 23.90 21.98 -64.23
N ALA A 196 24.72 21.13 -64.85
CA ALA A 196 25.37 19.98 -64.20
C ALA A 196 26.56 20.35 -63.29
N SER A 197 26.88 19.44 -62.36
CA SER A 197 28.18 19.31 -61.70
C SER A 197 28.41 17.86 -61.29
N LEU A 198 29.66 17.39 -61.36
CA LEU A 198 30.01 16.00 -61.05
C LEU A 198 30.18 15.78 -59.54
N CYS A 199 29.75 14.62 -59.04
CA CYS A 199 30.28 14.06 -57.79
C CYS A 199 30.26 12.52 -57.78
N SER A 200 31.46 11.97 -57.60
CA SER A 200 31.80 10.77 -56.82
C SER A 200 30.76 9.66 -56.61
N LEU A 201 31.01 8.49 -57.21
CA LEU A 201 30.48 7.21 -56.73
C LEU A 201 31.13 6.86 -55.38
N TYR A 202 30.46 7.19 -54.27
CA TYR A 202 30.68 6.53 -52.98
C TYR A 202 29.67 5.38 -52.82
N PRO A 203 30.02 4.27 -52.14
CA PRO A 203 29.01 3.32 -51.71
C PRO A 203 28.01 4.02 -50.80
N HIS A 204 26.72 3.70 -50.94
CA HIS A 204 25.68 4.28 -50.09
C HIS A 204 25.97 3.99 -48.61
N VAL A 205 26.34 5.03 -47.87
CA VAL A 205 26.24 5.02 -46.41
C VAL A 205 24.75 4.87 -46.11
N SER A 206 24.37 3.75 -45.48
CA SER A 206 23.02 3.56 -44.98
C SER A 206 22.74 4.67 -43.97
N THR A 207 21.89 5.63 -44.33
CA THR A 207 21.36 6.60 -43.38
C THR A 207 20.60 5.85 -42.31
N ALA A 208 20.89 6.12 -41.03
CA ALA A 208 20.20 5.52 -39.91
C ALA A 208 18.68 5.69 -40.07
N ALA A 209 17.94 4.61 -39.83
CA ALA A 209 16.48 4.64 -39.91
C ALA A 209 15.95 5.69 -38.92
N THR A 210 15.15 6.64 -39.41
CA THR A 210 14.52 7.61 -38.52
C THR A 210 13.51 6.92 -37.61
N ILE A 211 13.16 7.55 -36.48
CA ILE A 211 12.20 6.99 -35.51
C ILE A 211 10.84 6.62 -36.16
N GLY A 212 10.50 7.22 -37.31
CA GLY A 212 9.31 6.87 -38.10
C GLY A 212 9.43 5.55 -38.90
N GLU A 213 10.62 5.16 -39.35
CA GLU A 213 10.83 3.99 -40.22
C GLU A 213 10.88 2.69 -39.42
N ALA A 214 11.46 2.73 -38.22
CA ALA A 214 11.41 1.64 -37.24
C ALA A 214 9.99 1.34 -36.70
N ASN A 215 8.99 2.14 -37.10
CA ASN A 215 7.65 2.20 -36.48
C ASN A 215 6.56 1.49 -37.31
N THR A 216 6.94 0.71 -38.32
CA THR A 216 6.06 0.11 -39.34
C THR A 216 5.44 -1.24 -38.92
N THR A 217 5.23 -1.46 -37.62
CA THR A 217 4.76 -2.75 -37.09
C THR A 217 3.23 -2.81 -36.93
N ILE A 218 2.65 -4.03 -36.98
CA ILE A 218 1.21 -4.24 -36.72
C ILE A 218 0.77 -3.85 -35.30
N PHE A 219 1.73 -3.66 -34.38
CA PHE A 219 1.50 -3.28 -32.99
C PHE A 219 1.46 -1.76 -32.77
N GLY A 220 1.69 -0.96 -33.81
CA GLY A 220 1.56 0.50 -33.78
C GLY A 220 2.78 1.26 -33.25
N PRO A 221 2.67 2.59 -33.13
CA PRO A 221 3.81 3.52 -33.16
C PRO A 221 4.62 3.65 -31.86
N LYS A 222 4.56 2.61 -31.01
CA LYS A 222 5.24 2.49 -29.70
C LYS A 222 5.92 1.13 -29.50
N VAL A 223 5.97 0.31 -30.56
CA VAL A 223 6.58 -1.03 -30.55
C VAL A 223 7.66 -1.08 -31.61
N TYR A 224 8.91 -1.00 -31.16
CA TYR A 224 10.08 -1.15 -32.01
C TYR A 224 10.45 -2.64 -32.09
N VAL A 225 10.53 -3.19 -33.30
CA VAL A 225 10.95 -4.58 -33.54
C VAL A 225 12.31 -4.58 -34.23
N PHE A 226 13.35 -4.88 -33.46
CA PHE A 226 14.73 -4.92 -33.93
C PHE A 226 15.05 -6.25 -34.62
N ASP A 227 15.68 -6.18 -35.78
CA ASP A 227 16.16 -7.31 -36.56
C ASP A 227 17.69 -7.43 -36.42
N PRO A 228 18.32 -8.62 -36.42
CA PRO A 228 19.78 -8.75 -36.28
C PRO A 228 20.58 -8.12 -37.43
N THR A 229 19.92 -7.74 -38.54
CA THR A 229 20.53 -6.97 -39.63
C THR A 229 20.60 -5.47 -39.37
N MET A 230 19.92 -4.94 -38.35
CA MET A 230 19.95 -3.51 -38.02
C MET A 230 21.28 -3.11 -37.35
N PRO A 231 21.84 -1.92 -37.66
CA PRO A 231 23.06 -1.44 -37.00
C PRO A 231 22.89 -1.34 -35.49
N ALA A 232 23.87 -1.86 -34.74
CA ALA A 232 23.89 -1.79 -33.27
C ALA A 232 23.78 -0.35 -32.74
N ALA A 233 24.36 0.62 -33.47
CA ALA A 233 24.24 2.04 -33.16
C ALA A 233 22.78 2.53 -33.22
N ASP A 234 22.01 2.13 -34.24
CA ASP A 234 20.63 2.58 -34.43
C ASP A 234 19.70 2.00 -33.36
N ILE A 235 19.87 0.70 -33.03
CA ILE A 235 19.18 0.04 -31.91
C ILE A 235 19.49 0.76 -30.59
N THR A 236 20.77 1.05 -30.33
CA THR A 236 21.22 1.75 -29.12
C THR A 236 20.69 3.19 -29.06
N ASN A 237 20.63 3.90 -30.20
CA ASN A 237 20.07 5.24 -30.30
C ASN A 237 18.57 5.25 -29.97
N VAL A 238 17.78 4.28 -30.48
CA VAL A 238 16.35 4.16 -30.15
C VAL A 238 16.16 3.81 -28.67
N ALA A 239 16.91 2.83 -28.15
CA ALA A 239 16.84 2.44 -26.74
C ALA A 239 17.20 3.59 -25.79
N ASN A 240 18.28 4.32 -26.06
CA ASN A 240 18.71 5.48 -25.28
C ASN A 240 17.71 6.65 -25.41
N THR A 241 17.08 6.86 -26.58
CA THR A 241 16.02 7.88 -26.75
C THR A 241 14.80 7.56 -25.90
N VAL A 242 14.39 6.29 -25.84
CA VAL A 242 13.31 5.84 -24.94
C VAL A 242 13.73 6.01 -23.48
N TYR A 243 14.92 5.55 -23.11
CA TYR A 243 15.48 5.68 -21.76
C TYR A 243 15.50 7.14 -21.28
N SER A 244 16.15 8.07 -22.00
CA SER A 244 16.23 9.48 -21.57
C SER A 244 14.88 10.20 -21.56
N SER A 245 13.83 9.63 -22.14
CA SER A 245 12.44 10.13 -22.02
C SER A 245 11.66 9.55 -20.84
N LEU A 246 12.17 8.47 -20.23
CA LEU A 246 11.48 7.66 -19.22
C LEU A 246 12.36 7.25 -18.01
N GLU A 247 13.58 7.77 -17.89
CA GLU A 247 14.52 7.53 -16.78
C GLU A 247 13.92 8.01 -15.45
N SER A 248 13.53 9.28 -15.38
CA SER A 248 12.94 9.93 -14.18
C SER A 248 11.43 10.16 -14.29
N ALA A 249 10.79 9.72 -15.38
CA ALA A 249 9.39 10.04 -15.69
C ALA A 249 8.40 9.03 -15.08
N GLU A 250 8.46 8.89 -13.76
CA GLU A 250 7.71 7.92 -12.93
C GLU A 250 6.20 7.86 -13.24
N PHE A 251 5.55 9.01 -13.45
CA PHE A 251 4.12 9.10 -13.77
C PHE A 251 3.83 9.46 -15.24
N SER A 252 4.76 9.15 -16.16
CA SER A 252 4.58 9.36 -17.59
C SER A 252 3.35 8.64 -18.16
N SER A 253 2.71 9.25 -19.14
CA SER A 253 1.68 8.61 -19.98
C SER A 253 2.27 7.80 -21.13
N GLN A 254 3.58 7.92 -21.39
CA GLN A 254 4.25 7.16 -22.44
C GLN A 254 4.44 5.69 -22.03
N ARG A 255 4.44 4.82 -23.02
CA ARG A 255 4.56 3.35 -22.91
C ARG A 255 5.36 2.89 -24.13
N TYR A 256 6.30 1.95 -23.97
CA TYR A 256 7.07 1.40 -25.09
C TYR A 256 7.32 -0.10 -24.96
N ALA A 257 7.48 -0.78 -26.10
CA ALA A 257 8.07 -2.11 -26.18
C ALA A 257 9.29 -2.11 -27.12
N LEU A 258 10.39 -2.70 -26.64
CA LEU A 258 11.64 -2.95 -27.34
C LEU A 258 11.73 -4.45 -27.61
N LEU A 259 11.31 -4.89 -28.80
CA LEU A 259 11.18 -6.30 -29.15
C LEU A 259 12.34 -6.73 -30.05
N PHE A 260 13.00 -7.84 -29.72
CA PHE A 260 14.17 -8.34 -30.43
C PHE A 260 13.84 -9.66 -31.13
N LYS A 261 13.99 -9.74 -32.45
CA LYS A 261 13.83 -10.99 -33.21
C LYS A 261 14.90 -12.03 -32.83
N PRO A 262 14.72 -13.32 -33.18
CA PRO A 262 15.77 -14.33 -33.05
C PRO A 262 17.08 -13.92 -33.73
N GLY A 263 18.21 -13.97 -33.00
CA GLY A 263 19.54 -13.64 -33.49
C GLY A 263 20.51 -13.15 -32.41
N ASN A 264 21.47 -12.31 -32.83
CA ASN A 264 22.54 -11.76 -31.99
C ASN A 264 22.58 -10.23 -32.13
N TYR A 265 22.76 -9.52 -31.02
CA TYR A 265 22.75 -8.06 -30.96
C TYR A 265 23.89 -7.57 -30.07
N ASN A 266 24.82 -6.78 -30.63
CA ASN A 266 25.98 -6.29 -29.89
C ASN A 266 25.68 -4.89 -29.31
N VAL A 267 24.82 -4.81 -28.30
CA VAL A 267 24.26 -3.56 -27.75
C VAL A 267 24.24 -3.54 -26.22
N THR A 268 24.49 -2.37 -25.64
CA THR A 268 24.34 -2.10 -24.21
C THR A 268 23.43 -0.88 -24.03
N PHE A 269 22.37 -1.00 -23.23
CA PHE A 269 21.43 0.09 -22.95
C PHE A 269 20.76 -0.06 -21.58
N ASN A 270 20.21 1.05 -21.08
CA ASN A 270 19.47 1.10 -19.81
C ASN A 270 17.95 1.13 -20.07
N VAL A 271 17.15 0.73 -19.07
CA VAL A 271 15.70 0.56 -19.17
C VAL A 271 14.99 1.39 -18.10
N GLY A 272 14.35 2.48 -18.54
CA GLY A 272 13.58 3.40 -17.69
C GLY A 272 12.19 2.86 -17.33
N PHE A 273 11.34 3.74 -16.80
CA PHE A 273 9.93 3.46 -16.56
C PHE A 273 9.19 3.05 -17.84
N TYR A 274 8.06 2.35 -17.67
CA TYR A 274 7.09 1.92 -18.68
C TYR A 274 7.65 1.29 -19.96
N THR A 275 8.80 0.61 -19.85
CA THR A 275 9.49 -0.01 -20.97
C THR A 275 9.49 -1.53 -20.79
N HIS A 276 8.97 -2.24 -21.80
CA HIS A 276 9.05 -3.70 -21.90
C HIS A 276 10.14 -4.08 -22.90
N VAL A 277 11.19 -4.76 -22.45
CA VAL A 277 12.18 -5.38 -23.34
C VAL A 277 11.85 -6.86 -23.45
N ALA A 278 11.69 -7.39 -24.66
CA ALA A 278 11.41 -8.80 -24.85
C ALA A 278 12.07 -9.42 -26.08
N GLY A 279 12.51 -10.67 -25.94
CA GLY A 279 12.94 -11.50 -27.05
C GLY A 279 11.77 -12.25 -27.69
N LEU A 280 11.69 -12.23 -29.02
CA LEU A 280 10.68 -12.89 -29.84
C LEU A 280 11.08 -14.33 -30.25
N GLY A 281 11.99 -14.96 -29.50
CA GLY A 281 12.34 -16.37 -29.64
C GLY A 281 11.30 -17.30 -29.03
N GLN A 282 11.33 -18.60 -29.37
CA GLN A 282 10.58 -19.56 -28.56
C GLN A 282 11.25 -19.75 -27.18
N ASN A 283 12.59 -19.69 -27.14
CA ASN A 283 13.39 -19.80 -25.93
C ASN A 283 14.39 -18.62 -25.80
N PRO A 284 14.91 -18.33 -24.61
CA PRO A 284 15.74 -17.14 -24.37
C PRO A 284 17.01 -17.10 -25.22
N ASP A 285 17.71 -18.23 -25.36
CA ASP A 285 18.90 -18.38 -26.19
C ASP A 285 18.69 -18.19 -27.69
N ASN A 286 17.45 -18.02 -28.17
CA ASN A 286 17.21 -17.60 -29.54
C ASN A 286 17.52 -16.10 -29.74
N VAL A 287 17.58 -15.30 -28.68
CA VAL A 287 17.82 -13.84 -28.73
C VAL A 287 18.98 -13.50 -27.80
N ASN A 288 20.15 -13.22 -28.35
CA ASN A 288 21.37 -12.98 -27.57
C ASN A 288 21.78 -11.51 -27.63
N ILE A 289 21.73 -10.81 -26.50
CA ILE A 289 22.18 -9.44 -26.35
C ILE A 289 23.59 -9.47 -25.73
N ASN A 290 24.61 -9.26 -26.56
CA ASN A 290 26.01 -9.21 -26.16
C ASN A 290 26.38 -7.75 -25.82
N GLY A 291 26.39 -7.41 -24.54
CA GLY A 291 26.53 -6.03 -24.09
C GLY A 291 25.95 -5.82 -22.70
N GLY A 292 24.67 -5.51 -22.61
CA GLY A 292 23.94 -5.43 -21.34
C GLY A 292 22.55 -4.82 -21.48
N VAL A 293 21.60 -5.30 -20.66
CA VAL A 293 20.26 -4.71 -20.53
C VAL A 293 20.09 -4.36 -19.05
N ASN A 294 20.27 -3.08 -18.73
CA ASN A 294 20.43 -2.65 -17.34
C ASN A 294 19.25 -1.84 -16.82
N VAL A 295 19.07 -1.86 -15.49
CA VAL A 295 18.30 -0.87 -14.74
C VAL A 295 19.20 -0.30 -13.66
N ASN A 296 19.37 1.01 -13.70
CA ASN A 296 20.11 1.86 -12.77
C ASN A 296 19.15 2.78 -12.02
N ALA A 297 19.64 3.40 -10.95
CA ALA A 297 18.93 4.33 -10.08
C ALA A 297 19.64 5.71 -10.01
N ASP A 298 20.53 6.02 -10.96
CA ASP A 298 21.24 7.31 -11.06
C ASP A 298 20.29 8.52 -10.93
N TRP A 299 19.08 8.42 -11.48
CA TRP A 299 18.04 9.46 -11.45
C TRP A 299 17.54 9.83 -10.04
N ASP A 300 17.76 8.95 -9.05
CA ASP A 300 17.45 9.16 -7.63
C ASP A 300 18.70 8.87 -6.75
N ASN A 301 19.89 9.14 -7.29
CA ASN A 301 21.21 9.02 -6.60
C ASN A 301 21.54 7.60 -6.09
N GLY A 302 21.10 6.56 -6.81
CA GLY A 302 21.29 5.16 -6.44
C GLY A 302 20.12 4.56 -5.63
N ASN A 303 19.12 5.37 -5.26
CA ASN A 303 17.90 4.88 -4.60
C ASN A 303 16.96 4.18 -5.59
N ALA A 304 16.98 2.85 -5.61
CA ALA A 304 16.14 2.04 -6.48
C ALA A 304 14.71 1.80 -5.93
N THR A 305 14.33 2.32 -4.76
CA THR A 305 12.99 2.10 -4.17
C THR A 305 11.82 2.55 -5.06
N ARG A 306 12.08 3.41 -6.06
CA ARG A 306 11.10 3.84 -7.06
C ARG A 306 11.31 3.29 -8.47
N ASN A 307 12.21 2.31 -8.66
CA ASN A 307 12.42 1.67 -9.97
C ASN A 307 11.33 0.66 -10.33
N PHE A 308 10.11 1.18 -10.51
CA PHE A 308 8.89 0.44 -10.84
C PHE A 308 8.65 0.24 -12.34
N TRP A 309 7.59 -0.49 -12.66
CA TRP A 309 6.88 -0.46 -13.96
C TRP A 309 7.78 -0.64 -15.19
N ARG A 310 8.55 -1.73 -15.26
CA ARG A 310 9.33 -2.13 -16.44
C ARG A 310 9.37 -3.65 -16.53
N ALA A 311 9.59 -4.25 -17.69
CA ALA A 311 9.54 -5.72 -17.82
C ALA A 311 10.66 -6.22 -18.74
N LEU A 312 11.29 -7.34 -18.36
CA LEU A 312 12.39 -7.97 -19.09
C LEU A 312 12.06 -9.45 -19.33
N GLU A 313 11.80 -9.85 -20.58
CA GLU A 313 11.26 -11.18 -20.90
C GLU A 313 11.95 -11.92 -22.06
N ASN A 314 12.28 -13.21 -21.86
CA ASN A 314 12.53 -14.18 -22.95
C ASN A 314 13.74 -13.86 -23.86
N PHE A 315 14.87 -13.42 -23.28
CA PHE A 315 16.14 -13.22 -23.98
C PHE A 315 17.36 -13.62 -23.14
N ALA A 316 18.48 -13.90 -23.81
CA ALA A 316 19.80 -14.07 -23.21
C ALA A 316 20.60 -12.76 -23.20
N VAL A 317 21.37 -12.53 -22.13
CA VAL A 317 22.35 -11.43 -22.03
C VAL A 317 23.73 -12.01 -21.79
N THR A 318 24.71 -11.58 -22.58
CA THR A 318 26.14 -11.81 -22.34
C THR A 318 26.76 -10.46 -21.91
N PRO A 319 26.96 -10.19 -20.62
CA PRO A 319 27.36 -8.85 -20.17
C PRO A 319 28.85 -8.57 -20.49
N SER A 320 29.15 -7.41 -21.08
CA SER A 320 30.51 -7.07 -21.54
C SER A 320 31.60 -7.04 -20.45
N ASN A 321 31.21 -6.84 -19.20
CA ASN A 321 32.06 -6.83 -18.00
C ASN A 321 31.81 -8.04 -17.09
N GLY A 322 30.99 -9.01 -17.50
CA GLY A 322 30.62 -10.19 -16.72
C GLY A 322 29.43 -10.02 -15.77
N GLN A 323 28.87 -8.82 -15.59
CA GLN A 323 27.71 -8.55 -14.71
C GLN A 323 26.64 -7.71 -15.41
N THR A 324 25.35 -8.04 -15.25
CA THR A 324 24.23 -7.18 -15.63
C THR A 324 23.62 -6.58 -14.36
N GLN A 325 23.30 -5.28 -14.39
CA GLN A 325 22.74 -4.58 -13.22
C GLN A 325 21.27 -4.28 -13.46
N ILE A 326 20.39 -4.77 -12.58
CA ILE A 326 18.93 -4.65 -12.68
C ILE A 326 18.40 -4.20 -11.31
N ALA A 327 18.72 -2.96 -10.95
CA ALA A 327 18.31 -2.32 -9.70
C ALA A 327 16.83 -1.93 -9.75
N VAL A 328 15.94 -2.82 -9.28
CA VAL A 328 14.49 -2.67 -9.41
C VAL A 328 13.74 -2.81 -8.08
N SER A 329 12.53 -2.26 -8.03
CA SER A 329 11.57 -2.52 -6.94
C SER A 329 10.31 -3.22 -7.47
N GLN A 330 9.11 -2.93 -6.96
CA GLN A 330 7.87 -3.63 -7.30
C GLN A 330 7.46 -3.46 -8.80
N ALA A 331 6.65 -4.40 -9.31
CA ALA A 331 6.20 -4.48 -10.71
C ALA A 331 7.33 -4.38 -11.77
N ALA A 332 8.45 -5.04 -11.48
CA ALA A 332 9.57 -5.19 -12.40
C ALA A 332 9.87 -6.67 -12.72
N PRO A 333 8.99 -7.39 -13.44
CA PRO A 333 9.17 -8.82 -13.67
C PRO A 333 10.39 -9.14 -14.54
N LEU A 334 11.21 -10.06 -14.03
CA LEU A 334 12.30 -10.69 -14.75
C LEU A 334 11.87 -12.13 -15.09
N ARG A 335 11.61 -12.41 -16.38
CA ARG A 335 11.03 -13.68 -16.82
C ARG A 335 11.81 -14.29 -17.98
N ARG A 336 12.03 -15.61 -17.95
CA ARG A 336 12.67 -16.32 -19.07
C ARG A 336 13.99 -15.65 -19.51
N LEU A 337 14.80 -15.21 -18.56
CA LEU A 337 16.10 -14.61 -18.85
C LEU A 337 17.20 -15.66 -18.80
N HIS A 338 18.24 -15.49 -19.63
CA HIS A 338 19.49 -16.24 -19.53
C HIS A 338 20.65 -15.25 -19.37
N ILE A 339 21.05 -14.98 -18.13
CA ILE A 339 22.16 -14.08 -17.81
C ILE A 339 23.46 -14.89 -17.78
N LYS A 340 24.27 -14.73 -18.82
CA LYS A 340 25.56 -15.43 -19.03
C LYS A 340 26.68 -14.71 -18.28
N GLY A 341 26.50 -14.58 -16.97
CA GLY A 341 27.29 -13.77 -16.06
C GLY A 341 26.61 -13.60 -14.70
N GLU A 342 27.01 -12.60 -13.93
CA GLU A 342 26.36 -12.21 -12.67
C GLU A 342 25.12 -11.32 -12.89
N LEU A 343 24.21 -11.34 -11.92
CA LEU A 343 23.02 -10.51 -11.86
C LEU A 343 23.03 -9.70 -10.56
N HIS A 344 23.32 -8.39 -10.67
CA HIS A 344 23.32 -7.46 -9.53
C HIS A 344 21.95 -6.77 -9.48
N LEU A 345 21.27 -6.81 -8.35
CA LEU A 345 19.88 -6.34 -8.19
C LEU A 345 19.78 -4.99 -7.45
N PHE A 346 20.89 -4.27 -7.32
CA PHE A 346 21.04 -3.03 -6.56
C PHE A 346 21.82 -2.01 -7.39
N ASP A 347 21.90 -0.77 -6.90
CA ASP A 347 22.78 0.27 -7.44
C ASP A 347 23.63 0.89 -6.33
N PHE A 348 24.66 1.66 -6.70
CA PHE A 348 25.60 2.28 -5.78
C PHE A 348 25.16 3.70 -5.41
N ASP A 349 24.76 3.90 -4.14
CA ASP A 349 24.70 5.22 -3.51
C ASP A 349 26.09 5.57 -2.94
N ALA A 350 26.58 6.78 -3.22
CA ALA A 350 27.83 7.35 -2.71
C ALA A 350 27.92 7.39 -1.17
N ASN A 351 26.78 7.30 -0.46
CA ASN A 351 26.70 7.31 1.00
C ASN A 351 26.74 5.91 1.63
N TRP A 352 26.21 4.89 0.95
CA TRP A 352 25.93 3.56 1.55
C TRP A 352 26.69 2.39 0.90
N ASN A 353 27.35 2.60 -0.25
CA ASN A 353 27.93 1.55 -1.12
C ASN A 353 26.91 0.56 -1.75
N ALA A 354 25.65 0.58 -1.30
CA ALA A 354 24.51 0.00 -1.99
C ALA A 354 23.26 0.82 -1.60
N GLY A 355 22.63 1.48 -2.57
CA GLY A 355 21.42 2.29 -2.34
C GLY A 355 20.19 1.43 -2.08
N TRP A 356 19.14 1.99 -1.49
CA TRP A 356 17.96 1.22 -1.07
C TRP A 356 17.19 0.63 -2.26
N ALA A 357 16.64 -0.57 -2.10
CA ALA A 357 15.84 -1.26 -3.13
C ALA A 357 14.77 -2.16 -2.49
N SER A 358 13.58 -2.23 -3.09
CA SER A 358 12.42 -2.97 -2.58
C SER A 358 11.81 -3.89 -3.65
N GLY A 359 12.66 -4.70 -4.28
CA GLY A 359 12.29 -5.72 -5.24
C GLY A 359 11.55 -6.90 -4.60
N GLY A 360 11.25 -7.96 -5.35
CA GLY A 360 11.43 -8.11 -6.78
C GLY A 360 11.09 -9.54 -7.20
N PHE A 361 10.97 -9.77 -8.51
CA PHE A 361 10.41 -11.00 -9.05
C PHE A 361 11.28 -11.59 -10.16
N LEU A 362 11.77 -12.81 -9.96
CA LEU A 362 12.53 -13.60 -10.95
C LEU A 362 11.85 -14.95 -11.20
N ALA A 363 11.42 -15.24 -12.43
CA ALA A 363 10.79 -16.51 -12.78
C ALA A 363 11.35 -17.13 -14.06
N ASP A 364 11.35 -18.47 -14.11
CA ASP A 364 11.70 -19.26 -15.30
C ASP A 364 13.06 -18.90 -15.91
N SER A 365 14.02 -18.45 -15.08
CA SER A 365 15.25 -17.79 -15.53
C SER A 365 16.53 -18.50 -15.06
N LEU A 366 17.58 -18.36 -15.86
CA LEU A 366 18.93 -18.89 -15.63
C LEU A 366 19.92 -17.73 -15.45
N VAL A 367 20.78 -17.83 -14.42
CA VAL A 367 21.93 -16.94 -14.19
C VAL A 367 23.16 -17.82 -14.04
N ASP A 368 24.12 -17.77 -14.97
CA ASP A 368 25.30 -18.65 -14.91
C ASP A 368 26.19 -18.35 -13.69
N GLY A 369 26.26 -17.08 -13.29
CA GLY A 369 27.06 -16.60 -12.17
C GLY A 369 26.29 -16.40 -10.86
N LEU A 370 26.74 -15.42 -10.09
CA LEU A 370 26.19 -15.03 -8.81
C LEU A 370 24.99 -14.09 -8.98
N VAL A 371 23.91 -14.30 -8.21
CA VAL A 371 22.89 -13.27 -7.97
C VAL A 371 23.28 -12.47 -6.73
N VAL A 372 23.31 -11.14 -6.84
CA VAL A 372 23.72 -10.21 -5.78
C VAL A 372 22.58 -9.23 -5.46
N PRO A 373 21.78 -9.48 -4.41
CA PRO A 373 20.74 -8.58 -3.91
C PRO A 373 21.30 -7.37 -3.16
N ALA A 374 22.41 -7.54 -2.43
CA ALA A 374 23.02 -6.54 -1.55
C ALA A 374 22.01 -5.86 -0.62
N SER A 375 21.58 -4.63 -0.93
CA SER A 375 20.64 -3.81 -0.15
C SER A 375 19.16 -4.15 -0.36
N GLN A 376 18.82 -5.03 -1.31
CA GLN A 376 17.45 -5.46 -1.59
C GLN A 376 16.74 -5.98 -0.32
N GLN A 377 15.69 -5.28 0.10
CA GLN A 377 14.93 -5.56 1.33
C GLN A 377 14.34 -6.99 1.33
N GLN A 378 13.74 -7.38 0.21
CA GLN A 378 13.15 -8.71 0.00
C GLN A 378 13.30 -9.13 -1.47
N TRP A 379 13.07 -10.41 -1.75
CA TRP A 379 13.02 -10.91 -3.13
C TRP A 379 12.24 -12.22 -3.24
N PHE A 380 11.58 -12.45 -4.39
CA PHE A 380 10.95 -13.71 -4.76
C PHE A 380 11.56 -14.29 -6.04
N SER A 381 11.99 -15.55 -6.00
CA SER A 381 12.41 -16.28 -7.20
C SER A 381 11.79 -17.68 -7.30
N ARG A 382 11.16 -18.00 -8.43
CA ARG A 382 10.57 -19.34 -8.68
C ARG A 382 10.99 -19.98 -10.00
N ASN A 383 10.93 -21.32 -10.08
CA ASN A 383 11.29 -22.09 -11.28
C ASN A 383 12.60 -21.62 -11.95
N SER A 384 13.58 -21.18 -11.16
CA SER A 384 14.79 -20.51 -11.67
C SER A 384 16.05 -21.26 -11.25
N ARG A 385 17.19 -20.93 -11.84
CA ARG A 385 18.49 -21.53 -11.52
C ARG A 385 19.57 -20.45 -11.55
N TRP A 386 20.51 -20.52 -10.61
CA TRP A 386 21.69 -19.65 -10.60
C TRP A 386 22.98 -20.42 -10.32
N GLY A 387 24.14 -19.83 -10.59
CA GLY A 387 25.44 -20.34 -10.14
C GLY A 387 25.61 -20.23 -8.62
N GLY A 388 25.15 -19.12 -8.04
CA GLY A 388 25.09 -18.90 -6.59
C GLY A 388 24.17 -17.74 -6.20
N TRP A 389 23.90 -17.59 -4.90
CA TRP A 389 23.13 -16.49 -4.32
C TRP A 389 23.92 -15.84 -3.19
N ASN A 390 24.07 -14.51 -3.23
CA ASN A 390 24.69 -13.72 -2.16
C ASN A 390 23.62 -13.12 -1.24
N ASN A 391 23.88 -13.11 0.08
CA ASN A 391 23.15 -12.40 1.14
C ASN A 391 21.60 -12.39 1.18
N ALA A 392 21.07 -11.85 2.27
CA ALA A 392 19.66 -11.51 2.46
C ALA A 392 19.56 -10.23 3.31
N VAL A 393 18.34 -9.66 3.40
CA VAL A 393 18.05 -8.48 4.24
C VAL A 393 16.86 -8.78 5.18
N TRP A 394 15.61 -8.83 4.69
CA TRP A 394 14.44 -9.11 5.54
C TRP A 394 13.65 -10.37 5.16
N ASN A 395 13.43 -10.65 3.87
CA ASN A 395 12.61 -11.76 3.39
C ASN A 395 13.03 -12.25 1.99
N MET A 396 13.80 -13.35 1.90
CA MET A 396 14.27 -13.91 0.63
C MET A 396 13.62 -15.28 0.40
N VAL A 397 12.77 -15.41 -0.63
CA VAL A 397 11.87 -16.56 -0.80
C VAL A 397 12.09 -17.24 -2.15
N PHE A 398 12.30 -18.56 -2.11
CA PHE A 398 12.61 -19.38 -3.29
C PHE A 398 11.67 -20.58 -3.41
N VAL A 399 11.06 -20.78 -4.58
CA VAL A 399 10.07 -21.85 -4.82
C VAL A 399 10.36 -22.60 -6.11
N GLY A 400 10.66 -23.90 -6.02
CA GLY A 400 11.04 -24.67 -7.20
C GLY A 400 12.31 -24.15 -7.88
N SER A 401 13.19 -23.44 -7.18
CA SER A 401 14.44 -22.94 -7.73
C SER A 401 15.62 -23.87 -7.42
N VAL A 402 16.63 -23.88 -8.28
CA VAL A 402 17.82 -24.75 -8.22
C VAL A 402 19.03 -23.94 -7.77
N ASN A 403 19.91 -24.57 -6.97
CA ASN A 403 21.07 -23.95 -6.30
C ASN A 403 20.70 -22.84 -5.29
N THR A 404 19.51 -22.92 -4.69
CA THR A 404 19.11 -22.04 -3.58
C THR A 404 20.07 -22.17 -2.39
N PRO A 405 20.24 -21.11 -1.58
CA PRO A 405 20.81 -21.29 -0.24
C PRO A 405 19.91 -22.21 0.61
N ALA A 406 20.43 -22.69 1.74
CA ALA A 406 19.61 -23.46 2.68
C ALA A 406 18.51 -22.60 3.31
N ALA A 407 17.39 -23.20 3.73
CA ALA A 407 16.37 -22.51 4.51
C ALA A 407 16.91 -22.24 5.93
N THR A 408 17.04 -20.97 6.29
CA THR A 408 17.67 -20.52 7.55
C THR A 408 16.86 -19.46 8.31
N PHE A 409 15.65 -19.13 7.85
CA PHE A 409 14.79 -18.13 8.51
C PHE A 409 14.65 -18.43 10.03
N PRO A 410 14.88 -17.43 10.91
CA PRO A 410 14.90 -15.98 10.64
C PRO A 410 16.21 -15.38 10.14
N GLU A 411 17.35 -16.07 10.27
CA GLU A 411 18.68 -15.45 10.05
C GLU A 411 19.73 -16.43 9.49
N PRO A 412 20.22 -16.24 8.25
CA PRO A 412 19.69 -15.33 7.24
C PRO A 412 18.23 -15.64 6.88
N PRO A 413 17.39 -14.66 6.51
CA PRO A 413 15.97 -14.86 6.22
C PRO A 413 15.66 -15.54 4.87
N TYR A 414 16.29 -16.68 4.61
CA TYR A 414 15.99 -17.55 3.47
C TYR A 414 14.83 -18.50 3.77
N THR A 415 13.80 -18.46 2.93
CA THR A 415 12.67 -19.38 2.92
C THR A 415 12.70 -20.18 1.62
N VAL A 416 12.77 -21.51 1.70
CA VAL A 416 12.97 -22.39 0.53
C VAL A 416 11.86 -23.44 0.46
N ILE A 417 11.24 -23.59 -0.70
CA ILE A 417 10.28 -24.65 -1.02
C ILE A 417 10.81 -25.38 -2.28
N ASP A 418 11.09 -26.69 -2.17
CA ASP A 418 11.76 -27.49 -3.22
C ASP A 418 11.00 -27.56 -4.55
N ARG A 419 9.66 -27.43 -4.54
CA ARG A 419 8.79 -27.56 -5.72
C ARG A 419 7.79 -26.41 -5.80
N THR A 420 7.53 -25.92 -7.00
CA THR A 420 6.35 -25.09 -7.29
C THR A 420 5.15 -26.02 -7.50
N PRO A 421 4.12 -26.05 -6.61
CA PRO A 421 3.14 -27.15 -6.61
C PRO A 421 2.24 -27.17 -7.85
N VAL A 422 1.79 -26.01 -8.31
CA VAL A 422 0.98 -25.85 -9.52
C VAL A 422 1.23 -24.49 -10.14
N ILE A 423 1.59 -24.44 -11.42
CA ILE A 423 1.97 -23.21 -12.11
C ILE A 423 1.70 -23.35 -13.62
N ARG A 424 1.56 -22.21 -14.28
CA ARG A 424 1.64 -22.07 -15.74
C ARG A 424 2.58 -20.91 -15.98
N GLU A 425 3.54 -21.03 -16.88
CA GLU A 425 4.39 -19.87 -17.21
C GLU A 425 3.61 -18.85 -18.04
N LYS A 426 3.99 -17.56 -17.94
CA LYS A 426 3.25 -16.46 -18.57
C LYS A 426 3.23 -16.64 -20.11
N PRO A 427 2.08 -16.39 -20.79
CA PRO A 427 2.07 -16.30 -22.25
C PRO A 427 2.95 -15.16 -22.77
N TYR A 428 3.63 -15.38 -23.89
CA TYR A 428 4.56 -14.42 -24.50
C TYR A 428 4.42 -14.36 -26.02
N LEU A 429 4.71 -13.20 -26.60
CA LEU A 429 4.74 -12.97 -28.05
C LEU A 429 6.07 -13.49 -28.61
N TYR A 430 6.02 -14.28 -29.68
CA TYR A 430 7.22 -14.76 -30.37
C TYR A 430 7.03 -14.86 -31.89
N ILE A 431 8.11 -15.13 -32.62
CA ILE A 431 8.11 -15.40 -34.05
C ILE A 431 8.40 -16.89 -34.27
N ASN A 432 7.52 -17.57 -35.02
CA ASN A 432 7.70 -18.99 -35.36
C ASN A 432 8.74 -19.21 -36.47
N ASN A 433 9.08 -20.47 -36.75
CA ASN A 433 10.07 -20.84 -37.79
C ASN A 433 9.67 -20.44 -39.23
N ALA A 434 8.43 -20.00 -39.45
CA ALA A 434 7.94 -19.46 -40.72
C ALA A 434 7.94 -17.91 -40.77
N GLY A 435 8.51 -17.24 -39.77
CA GLY A 435 8.57 -15.78 -39.67
C GLY A 435 7.28 -15.10 -39.20
N GLN A 436 6.29 -15.87 -38.71
CA GLN A 436 4.97 -15.37 -38.32
C GLN A 436 4.89 -15.10 -36.82
N TYR A 437 4.29 -13.97 -36.43
CA TYR A 437 3.97 -13.70 -35.04
C TYR A 437 2.95 -14.69 -34.48
N ASN A 438 3.23 -15.20 -33.29
CA ASN A 438 2.37 -16.10 -32.53
C ASN A 438 2.45 -15.70 -31.05
N VAL A 439 1.41 -16.00 -30.27
CA VAL A 439 1.52 -16.01 -28.80
C VAL A 439 1.72 -17.45 -28.37
N PHE A 440 2.83 -17.71 -27.68
CA PHE A 440 3.05 -19.00 -27.03
C PHE A 440 2.30 -19.03 -25.69
N VAL A 441 1.65 -20.15 -25.42
CA VAL A 441 0.84 -20.39 -24.22
C VAL A 441 1.40 -21.64 -23.54
N PRO A 442 2.23 -21.48 -22.50
CA PRO A 442 2.76 -22.61 -21.73
C PRO A 442 1.65 -23.48 -21.11
N ASP A 443 1.96 -24.77 -20.97
CA ASP A 443 1.06 -25.74 -20.35
C ASP A 443 0.89 -25.50 -18.84
N LEU A 444 -0.16 -26.10 -18.27
CA LEU A 444 -0.25 -26.23 -16.81
C LEU A 444 0.75 -27.30 -16.35
N GLN A 445 1.59 -26.97 -15.38
CA GLN A 445 2.58 -27.86 -14.80
C GLN A 445 2.38 -27.99 -13.28
N THR A 446 2.83 -29.10 -12.71
CA THR A 446 2.75 -29.36 -11.26
C THR A 446 4.08 -29.88 -10.73
N ASN A 447 4.37 -29.58 -9.47
CA ASN A 447 5.60 -29.95 -8.75
C ASN A 447 6.90 -29.63 -9.52
N THR A 448 6.96 -28.48 -10.19
CA THR A 448 8.10 -28.10 -11.04
C THR A 448 9.31 -27.67 -10.21
N GLN A 449 10.50 -27.83 -10.79
CA GLN A 449 11.75 -27.29 -10.26
C GLN A 449 12.70 -26.93 -11.41
N GLY A 450 13.37 -25.79 -11.30
CA GLY A 450 14.19 -25.22 -12.36
C GLY A 450 13.38 -24.64 -13.52
N ILE A 451 14.10 -24.18 -14.53
CA ILE A 451 13.55 -23.50 -15.72
C ILE A 451 12.76 -24.47 -16.62
N SER A 452 11.63 -24.00 -17.14
CA SER A 452 10.71 -24.76 -17.99
C SER A 452 11.30 -25.12 -19.36
N TRP A 453 12.37 -24.44 -19.77
CA TRP A 453 13.09 -24.60 -21.04
C TRP A 453 14.44 -25.36 -20.87
N ALA A 454 14.66 -26.03 -19.74
CA ALA A 454 15.92 -26.73 -19.44
C ALA A 454 16.24 -27.89 -20.39
N ASN A 455 15.21 -28.52 -20.98
CA ASN A 455 15.30 -29.77 -21.76
C ASN A 455 14.81 -29.58 -23.21
N GLY A 456 14.97 -28.36 -23.75
CA GLY A 456 14.39 -27.94 -25.03
C GLY A 456 13.26 -26.93 -24.83
N SER A 457 12.43 -26.70 -25.84
CA SER A 457 11.34 -25.72 -25.75
C SER A 457 10.35 -26.06 -24.64
N THR A 458 9.93 -25.04 -23.89
CA THR A 458 8.86 -25.11 -22.89
C THR A 458 7.61 -25.81 -23.45
N PRO A 459 7.00 -26.79 -22.74
CA PRO A 459 5.73 -27.38 -23.12
C PRO A 459 4.60 -26.34 -23.19
N GLY A 460 3.81 -26.39 -24.25
CA GLY A 460 2.73 -25.44 -24.51
C GLY A 460 2.26 -25.46 -25.95
N THR A 461 1.39 -24.51 -26.28
CA THR A 461 0.77 -24.38 -27.61
C THR A 461 0.97 -22.96 -28.19
N SER A 462 0.97 -22.85 -29.51
CA SER A 462 1.06 -21.56 -30.21
C SER A 462 -0.28 -21.16 -30.80
N ILE A 463 -0.67 -19.90 -30.58
CA ILE A 463 -1.87 -19.30 -31.15
C ILE A 463 -1.41 -18.25 -32.19
N SER A 464 -1.91 -18.32 -33.43
CA SER A 464 -1.53 -17.33 -34.46
C SER A 464 -1.96 -15.93 -34.04
N ILE A 465 -1.16 -14.92 -34.39
CA ILE A 465 -1.52 -13.51 -34.16
C ILE A 465 -2.87 -13.14 -34.81
N ASP A 466 -3.25 -13.81 -35.91
CA ASP A 466 -4.53 -13.60 -36.60
C ASP A 466 -5.75 -13.96 -35.74
N GLN A 467 -5.56 -14.76 -34.68
CA GLN A 467 -6.61 -15.11 -33.73
C GLN A 467 -6.72 -14.09 -32.58
N PHE A 468 -5.87 -13.06 -32.55
CA PHE A 468 -5.97 -11.93 -31.63
C PHE A 468 -6.61 -10.72 -32.32
N TYR A 469 -7.31 -9.91 -31.53
CA TYR A 469 -7.54 -8.50 -31.84
C TYR A 469 -6.41 -7.68 -31.22
N ILE A 470 -5.66 -6.98 -32.08
CA ILE A 470 -4.57 -6.10 -31.68
C ILE A 470 -5.16 -4.75 -31.27
N ALA A 471 -5.45 -4.64 -29.98
CA ALA A 471 -5.94 -3.41 -29.38
C ALA A 471 -4.82 -2.37 -29.35
N ARG A 472 -5.14 -1.14 -29.79
CA ARG A 472 -4.25 0.02 -29.78
C ARG A 472 -4.96 1.20 -29.12
N PRO A 473 -4.29 2.03 -28.30
CA PRO A 473 -4.95 3.01 -27.44
C PRO A 473 -5.73 4.08 -28.23
N GLU A 474 -5.34 4.36 -29.47
CA GLU A 474 -5.99 5.33 -30.36
C GLU A 474 -7.30 4.84 -31.01
N THR A 475 -7.65 3.54 -30.89
CA THR A 475 -8.84 2.95 -31.57
C THR A 475 -9.62 1.91 -30.76
N ALA A 476 -9.03 1.27 -29.77
CA ALA A 476 -9.70 0.18 -29.03
C ALA A 476 -10.63 0.72 -27.93
N THR A 477 -11.94 0.60 -28.16
CA THR A 477 -12.99 0.87 -27.15
C THR A 477 -13.43 -0.42 -26.46
N ALA A 478 -14.04 -0.32 -25.28
CA ALA A 478 -14.64 -1.48 -24.59
C ALA A 478 -15.63 -2.25 -25.48
N ALA A 479 -16.43 -1.55 -26.28
CA ALA A 479 -17.36 -2.16 -27.25
C ALA A 479 -16.63 -2.93 -28.37
N ALA A 480 -15.51 -2.41 -28.89
CA ALA A 480 -14.70 -3.11 -29.89
C ALA A 480 -14.03 -4.36 -29.32
N LEU A 481 -13.48 -4.26 -28.10
CA LEU A 481 -12.88 -5.38 -27.36
C LEU A 481 -13.90 -6.50 -27.09
N ASN A 482 -15.10 -6.13 -26.60
CA ASN A 482 -16.20 -7.08 -26.37
C ASN A 482 -16.70 -7.71 -27.69
N THR A 483 -16.75 -6.96 -28.79
CA THR A 483 -17.11 -7.48 -30.11
C THR A 483 -16.09 -8.51 -30.59
N ALA A 484 -14.78 -8.24 -30.45
CA ALA A 484 -13.73 -9.17 -30.81
C ALA A 484 -13.77 -10.46 -29.96
N LEU A 485 -13.99 -10.35 -28.64
CA LEU A 485 -14.17 -11.50 -27.75
C LEU A 485 -15.37 -12.37 -28.19
N GLY A 486 -16.50 -11.75 -28.53
CA GLY A 486 -17.69 -12.41 -29.06
C GLY A 486 -17.47 -13.08 -30.43
N GLN A 487 -16.59 -12.53 -31.26
CA GLN A 487 -16.14 -13.13 -32.53
C GLN A 487 -15.11 -14.27 -32.35
N GLY A 488 -14.84 -14.71 -31.12
CA GLY A 488 -13.90 -15.80 -30.84
C GLY A 488 -12.42 -15.37 -30.81
N LYS A 489 -12.10 -14.07 -30.90
CA LYS A 489 -10.72 -13.58 -30.81
C LYS A 489 -10.19 -13.61 -29.37
N ASN A 490 -8.88 -13.70 -29.24
CA ASN A 490 -8.12 -13.32 -28.05
C ASN A 490 -7.80 -11.80 -28.10
N LEU A 491 -7.22 -11.24 -27.04
CA LEU A 491 -6.85 -9.81 -27.01
C LEU A 491 -5.34 -9.63 -26.81
N LEU A 492 -4.73 -8.75 -27.61
CA LEU A 492 -3.37 -8.25 -27.36
C LEU A 492 -3.42 -6.74 -27.27
N PHE A 493 -3.04 -6.18 -26.11
CA PHE A 493 -2.97 -4.75 -25.87
C PHE A 493 -1.54 -4.25 -26.12
N THR A 494 -1.40 -3.32 -27.07
CA THR A 494 -0.10 -2.68 -27.37
C THR A 494 0.18 -1.52 -26.39
N PRO A 495 1.40 -0.95 -26.34
CA PRO A 495 1.80 -0.01 -25.30
C PRO A 495 0.94 1.26 -25.33
N GLY A 496 0.19 1.52 -24.26
CA GLY A 496 -0.69 2.68 -24.17
C GLY A 496 -1.56 2.69 -22.91
N ILE A 497 -2.38 3.75 -22.78
CA ILE A 497 -3.39 3.89 -21.73
C ILE A 497 -4.78 3.86 -22.42
N TYR A 498 -5.64 2.93 -21.98
CA TYR A 498 -6.93 2.63 -22.59
C TYR A 498 -8.05 3.10 -21.66
N GLN A 499 -8.84 4.07 -22.13
CA GLN A 499 -9.98 4.61 -21.40
C GLN A 499 -11.23 3.76 -21.71
N LEU A 500 -11.76 3.06 -20.69
CA LEU A 500 -12.83 2.09 -20.82
C LEU A 500 -14.12 2.63 -20.19
N ASN A 501 -15.09 2.97 -21.04
CA ASN A 501 -16.42 3.43 -20.62
C ASN A 501 -17.36 2.29 -20.19
N ASP A 502 -16.99 1.03 -20.48
CA ASP A 502 -17.74 -0.19 -20.19
C ASP A 502 -16.75 -1.34 -19.86
N THR A 503 -17.21 -2.39 -19.19
CA THR A 503 -16.40 -3.55 -18.81
C THR A 503 -15.98 -4.39 -20.00
N VAL A 504 -14.71 -4.81 -20.06
CA VAL A 504 -14.24 -5.87 -20.98
C VAL A 504 -14.63 -7.23 -20.39
N ARG A 505 -15.52 -7.97 -21.06
CA ARG A 505 -16.19 -9.17 -20.52
C ARG A 505 -15.68 -10.46 -21.18
N ILE A 506 -14.84 -11.21 -20.47
CA ILE A 506 -14.25 -12.46 -20.94
C ILE A 506 -15.17 -13.63 -20.55
N THR A 507 -16.04 -14.03 -21.48
CA THR A 507 -17.03 -15.11 -21.28
C THR A 507 -16.61 -16.47 -21.86
N ARG A 508 -15.55 -16.51 -22.68
CA ARG A 508 -15.09 -17.71 -23.38
C ARG A 508 -13.90 -18.35 -22.66
N ALA A 509 -14.01 -19.65 -22.35
CA ALA A 509 -12.92 -20.45 -21.83
C ALA A 509 -11.67 -20.40 -22.73
N ASN A 510 -10.49 -20.58 -22.14
CA ASN A 510 -9.17 -20.52 -22.82
C ASN A 510 -8.84 -19.19 -23.52
N THR A 511 -9.57 -18.10 -23.27
CA THR A 511 -9.24 -16.78 -23.80
C THR A 511 -7.88 -16.31 -23.27
N VAL A 512 -7.02 -15.84 -24.17
CA VAL A 512 -5.76 -15.17 -23.82
C VAL A 512 -5.93 -13.65 -23.92
N VAL A 513 -5.43 -12.94 -22.93
CA VAL A 513 -5.31 -11.49 -22.90
C VAL A 513 -3.89 -11.12 -22.50
N LEU A 514 -3.13 -10.53 -23.44
CA LEU A 514 -1.72 -10.20 -23.27
C LEU A 514 -1.47 -8.71 -23.47
N GLY A 515 -0.91 -8.03 -22.47
CA GLY A 515 -0.33 -6.69 -22.63
C GLY A 515 1.15 -6.75 -23.00
N ILE A 516 1.59 -5.81 -23.82
CA ILE A 516 3.02 -5.52 -24.05
C ILE A 516 3.30 -4.03 -23.82
N GLY A 517 4.46 -3.70 -23.25
CA GLY A 517 4.81 -2.31 -22.92
C GLY A 517 3.94 -1.71 -21.83
N LEU A 518 3.54 -2.52 -20.83
CA LEU A 518 2.77 -2.10 -19.66
C LEU A 518 1.47 -1.36 -20.03
N ALA A 519 0.71 -1.98 -20.94
CA ALA A 519 -0.60 -1.50 -21.35
C ALA A 519 -1.51 -1.31 -20.12
N THR A 520 -2.05 -0.10 -19.97
CA THR A 520 -2.77 0.36 -18.79
C THR A 520 -4.26 0.51 -19.09
N LEU A 521 -5.13 -0.15 -18.34
CA LEU A 521 -6.59 -0.09 -18.49
C LEU A 521 -7.19 0.82 -17.39
N VAL A 522 -8.09 1.73 -17.77
CA VAL A 522 -8.70 2.71 -16.85
C VAL A 522 -10.22 2.72 -17.02
N PRO A 523 -11.02 2.37 -16.01
CA PRO A 523 -12.48 2.47 -16.09
C PRO A 523 -12.93 3.92 -15.88
N THR A 524 -13.61 4.54 -16.85
CA THR A 524 -14.01 5.95 -16.74
C THR A 524 -15.29 6.16 -15.93
N ASN A 525 -16.14 5.13 -15.86
CA ASN A 525 -17.56 5.26 -15.48
C ASN A 525 -17.93 4.53 -14.17
N GLY A 526 -16.96 4.10 -13.36
CA GLY A 526 -17.22 3.30 -12.13
C GLY A 526 -17.56 1.83 -12.39
N ASN A 527 -17.44 1.38 -13.64
CA ASN A 527 -17.57 -0.02 -14.02
C ASN A 527 -16.28 -0.80 -13.65
N VAL A 528 -16.39 -2.11 -13.43
CA VAL A 528 -15.19 -2.97 -13.42
C VAL A 528 -14.51 -2.88 -14.79
N ALA A 529 -13.19 -2.68 -14.86
CA ALA A 529 -12.48 -2.50 -16.13
C ALA A 529 -12.46 -3.80 -16.95
N MET A 530 -12.23 -4.94 -16.29
CA MET A 530 -12.26 -6.26 -16.90
C MET A 530 -12.90 -7.30 -15.98
N SER A 531 -13.79 -8.13 -16.52
CA SER A 531 -14.38 -9.25 -15.79
C SER A 531 -14.25 -10.58 -16.55
N VAL A 532 -14.14 -11.67 -15.80
CA VAL A 532 -14.08 -13.04 -16.31
C VAL A 532 -15.29 -13.82 -15.80
N ALA A 533 -15.93 -14.62 -16.65
CA ALA A 533 -16.95 -15.58 -16.22
C ALA A 533 -16.34 -16.75 -15.43
N ASP A 534 -17.17 -17.60 -14.82
CA ASP A 534 -16.72 -18.83 -14.12
C ASP A 534 -16.34 -19.92 -15.15
N VAL A 535 -15.27 -19.69 -15.90
CA VAL A 535 -14.85 -20.49 -17.06
C VAL A 535 -13.37 -20.86 -17.03
N ASP A 536 -13.07 -22.05 -17.56
CA ASP A 536 -11.72 -22.62 -17.55
C ASP A 536 -10.70 -21.77 -18.30
N GLY A 537 -9.48 -21.75 -17.74
CA GLY A 537 -8.27 -21.53 -18.51
C GLY A 537 -8.09 -20.15 -19.12
N VAL A 538 -8.78 -19.10 -18.65
CA VAL A 538 -8.48 -17.74 -19.12
C VAL A 538 -7.07 -17.36 -18.65
N LYS A 539 -6.29 -16.72 -19.52
CA LYS A 539 -4.92 -16.27 -19.20
C LYS A 539 -4.83 -14.76 -19.40
N ILE A 540 -4.61 -14.00 -18.33
CA ILE A 540 -4.44 -12.54 -18.37
C ILE A 540 -3.00 -12.23 -17.97
N ALA A 541 -2.28 -11.44 -18.76
CA ALA A 541 -0.83 -11.27 -18.62
C ALA A 541 -0.37 -9.83 -18.95
N GLY A 542 0.51 -9.26 -18.12
CA GLY A 542 1.26 -8.04 -18.44
C GLY A 542 0.42 -6.75 -18.56
N LEU A 543 -0.58 -6.59 -17.68
CA LEU A 543 -1.48 -5.44 -17.67
C LEU A 543 -1.37 -4.62 -16.38
N THR A 544 -1.46 -3.31 -16.52
CA THR A 544 -1.73 -2.38 -15.41
C THR A 544 -3.21 -2.01 -15.40
N PHE A 545 -3.84 -1.97 -14.24
CA PHE A 545 -5.19 -1.42 -14.03
C PHE A 545 -5.09 -0.20 -13.13
N ASP A 546 -5.36 0.99 -13.68
CA ASP A 546 -5.44 2.23 -12.89
C ASP A 546 -6.89 2.46 -12.44
N GLY A 547 -7.08 2.89 -11.19
CA GLY A 547 -8.38 3.28 -10.65
C GLY A 547 -9.00 4.45 -11.41
N GLY A 548 -10.31 4.40 -11.62
CA GLY A 548 -11.05 5.41 -12.37
C GLY A 548 -11.26 6.72 -11.60
N PRO A 549 -11.58 7.84 -12.28
CA PRO A 549 -12.04 9.07 -11.62
C PRO A 549 -13.39 8.87 -10.91
N VAL A 550 -14.17 7.88 -11.34
CA VAL A 550 -15.37 7.38 -10.68
C VAL A 550 -15.05 6.06 -10.00
N ASN A 551 -15.41 5.93 -8.72
CA ASN A 551 -15.10 4.76 -7.91
C ASN A 551 -15.70 3.48 -8.50
N SER A 552 -14.86 2.45 -8.68
CA SER A 552 -15.27 1.16 -9.26
C SER A 552 -15.34 0.06 -8.18
N PRO A 553 -16.32 -0.86 -8.21
CA PRO A 553 -16.48 -1.87 -7.15
C PRO A 553 -15.34 -2.91 -7.14
N SER A 554 -14.73 -3.14 -8.30
CA SER A 554 -13.34 -3.55 -8.43
C SER A 554 -12.77 -3.04 -9.76
N VAL A 555 -11.47 -3.22 -10.05
CA VAL A 555 -10.96 -3.03 -11.42
C VAL A 555 -10.78 -4.33 -12.21
N LEU A 556 -10.52 -5.45 -11.52
CA LEU A 556 -10.50 -6.80 -12.09
C LEU A 556 -11.33 -7.78 -11.24
N GLU A 557 -12.35 -8.43 -11.83
CA GLU A 557 -13.15 -9.47 -11.17
C GLU A 557 -13.07 -10.80 -11.95
N VAL A 558 -12.59 -11.86 -11.29
CA VAL A 558 -12.39 -13.19 -11.89
C VAL A 558 -13.41 -14.17 -11.34
N GLY A 559 -14.37 -14.55 -12.18
CA GLY A 559 -15.59 -15.22 -11.78
C GLY A 559 -16.59 -14.21 -11.20
N PRO A 560 -17.92 -14.38 -11.40
CA PRO A 560 -18.91 -13.58 -10.69
C PRO A 560 -18.95 -13.93 -9.19
N THR A 561 -19.46 -13.02 -8.37
CA THR A 561 -19.76 -13.34 -6.95
C THR A 561 -20.75 -14.52 -6.89
N GLY A 562 -20.36 -15.61 -6.22
CA GLY A 562 -21.11 -16.89 -6.22
C GLY A 562 -20.53 -17.98 -7.13
N SER A 563 -19.40 -17.71 -7.80
CA SER A 563 -18.55 -18.73 -8.45
C SER A 563 -18.37 -19.99 -7.62
N SER A 564 -18.41 -21.14 -8.28
CA SER A 564 -18.32 -22.46 -7.60
C SER A 564 -17.83 -23.59 -8.51
N ALA A 565 -17.56 -23.35 -9.80
CA ALA A 565 -17.04 -24.37 -10.70
C ALA A 565 -15.63 -24.85 -10.28
N ASN A 566 -15.28 -26.09 -10.64
CA ASN A 566 -13.97 -26.67 -10.37
C ASN A 566 -13.07 -26.55 -11.61
N HIS A 567 -12.17 -25.57 -11.59
CA HIS A 567 -11.21 -25.31 -12.67
C HIS A 567 -9.85 -26.02 -12.49
N SER A 568 -9.70 -26.98 -11.57
CA SER A 568 -8.38 -27.54 -11.19
C SER A 568 -7.57 -28.13 -12.34
N ALA A 569 -8.23 -28.70 -13.36
CA ALA A 569 -7.56 -29.27 -14.54
C ALA A 569 -7.05 -28.20 -15.53
N ASN A 570 -7.65 -27.00 -15.53
CA ASN A 570 -7.27 -25.89 -16.40
C ASN A 570 -7.64 -24.56 -15.75
N PRO A 571 -6.90 -24.13 -14.72
CA PRO A 571 -7.26 -22.93 -13.97
C PRO A 571 -7.04 -21.68 -14.80
N THR A 572 -7.87 -20.67 -14.53
CA THR A 572 -7.61 -19.30 -14.95
C THR A 572 -6.34 -18.78 -14.25
N SER A 573 -5.47 -18.09 -14.98
CA SER A 573 -4.14 -17.70 -14.51
C SER A 573 -3.82 -16.24 -14.85
N LEU A 574 -3.39 -15.48 -13.84
CA LEU A 574 -3.14 -14.05 -13.88
C LEU A 574 -1.64 -13.78 -13.68
N HIS A 575 -1.01 -13.02 -14.58
CA HIS A 575 0.46 -12.84 -14.60
C HIS A 575 0.86 -11.38 -14.72
N ASP A 576 1.82 -10.93 -13.92
CA ASP A 576 2.33 -9.54 -13.95
C ASP A 576 1.21 -8.49 -13.89
N ILE A 577 0.23 -8.70 -13.02
CA ILE A 577 -0.90 -7.79 -12.87
C ILE A 577 -0.52 -6.68 -11.90
N THR A 578 -0.40 -5.46 -12.43
CA THR A 578 -0.26 -4.26 -11.61
C THR A 578 -1.63 -3.63 -11.42
N VAL A 579 -1.95 -3.17 -10.21
CA VAL A 579 -3.12 -2.37 -9.92
C VAL A 579 -2.69 -1.12 -9.15
N ARG A 580 -3.16 0.06 -9.57
CA ARG A 580 -2.79 1.35 -8.98
C ARG A 580 -3.99 2.23 -8.71
N THR A 581 -3.97 3.00 -7.62
CA THR A 581 -4.93 4.08 -7.38
C THR A 581 -4.24 5.32 -6.82
N GLY A 582 -4.33 6.47 -7.52
CA GLY A 582 -3.49 7.64 -7.26
C GLY A 582 -2.18 7.66 -8.05
N GLY A 583 -1.28 8.58 -7.70
CA GLY A 583 0.08 8.68 -8.24
C GLY A 583 0.15 9.41 -9.58
N ALA A 584 -0.43 8.84 -10.64
CA ALA A 584 -0.48 9.48 -11.96
C ALA A 584 -1.69 10.42 -12.11
N THR A 585 -2.83 10.03 -11.54
CA THR A 585 -4.12 10.72 -11.58
C THR A 585 -4.90 10.41 -10.30
N VAL A 586 -5.99 11.16 -10.03
CA VAL A 586 -6.95 10.74 -9.01
C VAL A 586 -7.73 9.52 -9.52
N GLY A 587 -7.38 8.35 -9.01
CA GLY A 587 -8.11 7.10 -9.20
C GLY A 587 -8.81 6.64 -7.92
N ARG A 588 -9.84 5.79 -8.03
CA ARG A 588 -10.57 5.16 -6.91
C ARG A 588 -11.15 3.79 -7.29
N TYR A 589 -11.09 2.84 -6.36
CA TYR A 589 -11.85 1.58 -6.42
C TYR A 589 -12.09 1.04 -5.00
N ASP A 590 -13.13 0.23 -4.79
CA ASP A 590 -13.32 -0.48 -3.52
C ASP A 590 -12.28 -1.59 -3.35
N VAL A 591 -12.10 -2.44 -4.37
CA VAL A 591 -11.18 -3.58 -4.38
C VAL A 591 -10.29 -3.55 -5.63
N GLY A 592 -8.98 -3.83 -5.51
CA GLY A 592 -8.11 -3.97 -6.69
C GLY A 592 -8.50 -5.17 -7.55
N ILE A 593 -8.18 -6.37 -7.07
CA ILE A 593 -8.56 -7.65 -7.69
C ILE A 593 -9.53 -8.40 -6.79
N LYS A 594 -10.66 -8.84 -7.34
CA LYS A 594 -11.56 -9.81 -6.70
C LYS A 594 -11.47 -11.17 -7.41
N ILE A 595 -11.14 -12.23 -6.68
CA ILE A 595 -11.04 -13.60 -7.20
C ILE A 595 -12.17 -14.44 -6.60
N ASN A 596 -13.22 -14.71 -7.38
CA ASN A 596 -14.34 -15.55 -6.99
C ASN A 596 -14.20 -16.99 -7.53
N SER A 597 -13.67 -17.18 -8.74
CA SER A 597 -13.44 -18.52 -9.30
C SER A 597 -12.44 -19.34 -8.47
N ASN A 598 -12.72 -20.64 -8.35
CA ASN A 598 -11.83 -21.58 -7.66
C ASN A 598 -10.55 -21.86 -8.47
N HIS A 599 -9.50 -22.33 -7.79
CA HIS A 599 -8.23 -22.80 -8.37
C HIS A 599 -7.41 -21.75 -9.16
N VAL A 600 -7.80 -20.47 -9.16
CA VAL A 600 -7.08 -19.41 -9.89
C VAL A 600 -5.62 -19.33 -9.44
N ILE A 601 -4.72 -19.20 -10.43
CA ILE A 601 -3.29 -19.01 -10.19
C ILE A 601 -2.95 -17.54 -10.38
N GLY A 602 -2.53 -16.86 -9.31
CA GLY A 602 -1.85 -15.57 -9.39
C GLY A 602 -0.35 -15.75 -9.45
N ASP A 603 0.33 -15.04 -10.35
CA ASP A 603 1.79 -15.08 -10.47
C ASP A 603 2.35 -13.69 -10.76
N HIS A 604 2.95 -13.09 -9.74
CA HIS A 604 3.35 -11.68 -9.67
C HIS A 604 2.17 -10.69 -9.74
N PHE A 605 1.76 -10.19 -8.56
CA PHE A 605 0.86 -9.04 -8.45
C PHE A 605 1.56 -7.90 -7.72
N TRP A 606 1.37 -6.67 -8.20
CA TRP A 606 1.59 -5.46 -7.38
C TRP A 606 0.31 -4.66 -7.27
N LEU A 607 -0.20 -4.50 -6.06
CA LEU A 607 -1.48 -3.87 -5.76
C LEU A 607 -1.17 -2.66 -4.87
N TRP A 608 -1.19 -1.46 -5.45
CA TRP A 608 -0.62 -0.26 -4.85
C TRP A 608 -1.65 0.86 -4.77
N ARG A 609 -2.08 1.21 -3.56
CA ARG A 609 -2.65 2.53 -3.31
C ARG A 609 -1.51 3.54 -3.19
N ALA A 610 -1.50 4.56 -4.03
CA ALA A 610 -0.37 5.50 -4.07
C ALA A 610 -0.14 6.22 -2.74
N ASP A 611 1.08 6.13 -2.22
CA ASP A 611 1.59 6.84 -1.05
C ASP A 611 2.19 8.22 -1.40
N HIS A 612 2.58 8.39 -2.67
CA HIS A 612 3.17 9.59 -3.25
C HIS A 612 2.63 9.89 -4.67
N GLY A 613 2.93 11.08 -5.20
CA GLY A 613 2.47 11.53 -6.52
C GLY A 613 1.10 12.22 -6.48
N ALA A 614 0.51 12.44 -7.66
CA ALA A 614 -0.73 13.18 -7.83
C ALA A 614 -1.93 12.41 -7.23
N GLY A 615 -2.62 13.02 -6.27
CA GLY A 615 -3.81 12.46 -5.64
C GLY A 615 -3.56 11.39 -4.58
N ALA A 616 -2.31 11.13 -4.19
CA ALA A 616 -1.96 10.28 -3.06
C ALA A 616 -2.27 10.97 -1.72
N ALA A 617 -3.42 10.66 -1.13
CA ALA A 617 -3.84 11.14 0.20
C ALA A 617 -5.08 10.37 0.69
N TRP A 618 -5.26 10.28 2.01
CA TRP A 618 -6.24 9.41 2.70
C TRP A 618 -7.65 9.43 2.10
N ASN A 619 -8.15 10.63 1.79
CA ASN A 619 -9.51 10.87 1.26
C ASN A 619 -9.56 11.02 -0.28
N THR A 620 -8.43 10.92 -0.97
CA THR A 620 -8.30 11.29 -2.39
C THR A 620 -8.25 10.05 -3.29
N ASN A 621 -7.32 9.12 -3.04
CA ASN A 621 -7.16 7.85 -3.77
C ASN A 621 -7.65 6.65 -2.95
N ILE A 622 -8.87 6.76 -2.41
CA ILE A 622 -9.47 5.76 -1.51
C ILE A 622 -9.50 4.38 -2.20
N SER A 623 -9.11 3.35 -1.45
CA SER A 623 -9.43 1.96 -1.75
C SER A 623 -9.40 1.09 -0.49
N LYS A 624 -10.33 0.14 -0.38
CA LYS A 624 -10.48 -0.66 0.85
C LYS A 624 -9.44 -1.77 0.90
N ASN A 625 -9.37 -2.57 -0.17
CA ASN A 625 -8.49 -3.74 -0.26
C ASN A 625 -7.77 -3.79 -1.61
N GLY A 626 -6.53 -4.27 -1.64
CA GLY A 626 -5.86 -4.59 -2.90
C GLY A 626 -6.36 -5.90 -3.47
N LEU A 627 -6.51 -6.93 -2.62
CA LEU A 627 -6.91 -8.28 -3.01
C LEU A 627 -8.05 -8.82 -2.11
N VAL A 628 -9.11 -9.33 -2.73
CA VAL A 628 -10.15 -10.13 -2.07
C VAL A 628 -10.26 -11.49 -2.76
N VAL A 629 -9.99 -12.57 -2.01
CA VAL A 629 -10.08 -13.96 -2.52
C VAL A 629 -11.24 -14.70 -1.88
N ASN A 630 -12.29 -14.94 -2.66
CA ASN A 630 -13.45 -15.74 -2.27
C ASN A 630 -13.36 -17.19 -2.78
N GLY A 631 -12.70 -17.41 -3.92
CA GLY A 631 -12.53 -18.73 -4.53
C GLY A 631 -11.66 -19.67 -3.69
N ALA A 632 -12.04 -20.95 -3.64
CA ALA A 632 -11.28 -21.99 -2.97
C ALA A 632 -10.08 -22.48 -3.81
N ASN A 633 -9.05 -22.99 -3.14
CA ASN A 633 -7.82 -23.54 -3.72
C ASN A 633 -7.02 -22.57 -4.62
N VAL A 634 -7.28 -21.26 -4.50
CA VAL A 634 -6.53 -20.20 -5.18
C VAL A 634 -5.08 -20.20 -4.68
N THR A 635 -4.12 -20.10 -5.61
CA THR A 635 -2.68 -20.08 -5.30
C THR A 635 -2.08 -18.80 -5.85
N VAL A 636 -1.33 -18.04 -5.05
CA VAL A 636 -0.64 -16.82 -5.48
C VAL A 636 0.86 -16.93 -5.21
N TYR A 637 1.67 -16.56 -6.20
CA TYR A 637 3.13 -16.44 -6.12
C TYR A 637 3.53 -14.97 -6.27
N GLY A 638 4.40 -14.44 -5.40
CA GLY A 638 4.91 -13.07 -5.51
C GLY A 638 3.82 -12.00 -5.35
N LEU A 639 3.17 -11.96 -4.18
CA LEU A 639 2.12 -10.97 -3.89
C LEU A 639 2.71 -9.74 -3.17
N PHE A 640 2.67 -8.58 -3.84
CA PHE A 640 3.03 -7.27 -3.30
C PHE A 640 1.73 -6.43 -3.18
N ASN A 641 1.38 -5.93 -1.99
CA ASN A 641 0.04 -5.35 -1.73
C ASN A 641 0.05 -4.27 -0.63
N GLU A 642 -0.23 -3.01 -0.98
CA GLU A 642 0.28 -1.84 -0.23
C GLU A 642 -0.68 -0.65 -0.10
N HIS A 643 -0.62 -0.02 1.07
CA HIS A 643 -1.21 1.26 1.48
C HIS A 643 -2.74 1.44 1.39
N HIS A 644 -3.51 0.39 1.14
CA HIS A 644 -4.99 0.41 1.14
C HIS A 644 -5.57 0.83 2.49
N ASN A 645 -6.78 1.39 2.51
CA ASN A 645 -7.39 1.98 3.72
C ASN A 645 -7.86 0.93 4.75
N GLU A 646 -8.23 -0.28 4.34
CA GLU A 646 -8.65 -1.39 5.22
C GLU A 646 -7.63 -2.55 5.16
N TYR A 647 -8.07 -3.82 5.18
CA TYR A 647 -7.18 -4.96 5.02
C TYR A 647 -6.53 -4.94 3.62
N GLN A 648 -5.22 -5.09 3.50
CA GLN A 648 -4.55 -5.09 2.20
C GLN A 648 -4.95 -6.33 1.40
N THR A 649 -4.84 -7.51 2.04
CA THR A 649 -5.33 -8.80 1.54
C THR A 649 -6.44 -9.33 2.45
N LEU A 650 -7.60 -9.64 1.88
CA LEU A 650 -8.68 -10.37 2.56
C LEU A 650 -8.92 -11.72 1.88
N TRP A 651 -8.79 -12.80 2.64
CA TRP A 651 -8.89 -14.18 2.15
C TRP A 651 -10.05 -14.94 2.80
N ASN A 652 -11.12 -15.15 2.04
CA ASN A 652 -12.34 -15.84 2.46
C ASN A 652 -12.41 -17.30 1.94
N GLY A 653 -11.63 -17.65 0.91
CA GLY A 653 -11.63 -18.97 0.27
C GLY A 653 -10.78 -20.03 0.99
N ASN A 654 -11.31 -21.24 1.14
CA ASN A 654 -10.61 -22.39 1.73
C ASN A 654 -9.53 -22.97 0.80
N GLY A 655 -8.52 -23.65 1.36
CA GLY A 655 -7.41 -24.27 0.62
C GLY A 655 -6.46 -23.26 -0.03
N GLY A 656 -6.50 -21.99 0.37
CA GLY A 656 -5.69 -20.92 -0.22
C GLY A 656 -4.20 -21.07 0.07
N ARG A 657 -3.35 -20.71 -0.91
CA ARG A 657 -1.89 -20.80 -0.77
C ARG A 657 -1.18 -19.54 -1.26
N VAL A 658 -0.24 -18.99 -0.48
CA VAL A 658 0.55 -17.81 -0.86
C VAL A 658 2.05 -18.02 -0.66
N TYR A 659 2.80 -17.85 -1.74
CA TYR A 659 4.25 -17.98 -1.77
C TYR A 659 4.88 -16.61 -1.99
N PHE A 660 5.58 -16.10 -0.96
CA PHE A 660 6.00 -14.71 -0.80
C PHE A 660 4.82 -13.74 -0.69
N TYR A 661 4.87 -12.95 0.38
CA TYR A 661 4.04 -11.77 0.56
C TYR A 661 4.92 -10.59 0.99
N GLN A 662 4.69 -9.42 0.40
CA GLN A 662 5.23 -8.14 0.84
C GLN A 662 4.08 -7.13 0.91
N SER A 663 4.14 -6.26 1.91
CA SER A 663 3.12 -5.25 2.15
C SER A 663 3.64 -4.11 2.99
N GLU A 664 3.27 -2.89 2.61
CA GLU A 664 3.42 -1.67 3.39
C GLU A 664 2.02 -1.21 3.85
N ILE A 665 1.87 -0.90 5.13
CA ILE A 665 0.65 -0.32 5.70
C ILE A 665 0.50 1.15 5.24
N PRO A 666 -0.72 1.71 5.08
CA PRO A 666 -0.92 3.13 4.74
C PRO A 666 -0.12 4.08 5.64
N TYR A 667 0.72 4.91 5.01
CA TYR A 667 1.50 5.93 5.71
C TYR A 667 0.63 7.09 6.21
N ASP A 668 -0.48 7.35 5.53
CA ASP A 668 -1.27 8.57 5.58
C ASP A 668 -2.55 8.44 6.43
N VAL A 669 -2.56 7.50 7.38
CA VAL A 669 -3.61 7.37 8.39
C VAL A 669 -3.61 8.63 9.28
N PRO A 670 -4.69 9.44 9.31
CA PRO A 670 -4.63 10.77 9.93
C PRO A 670 -4.82 10.77 11.46
N ASN A 671 -5.31 9.67 12.04
CA ASN A 671 -5.35 9.38 13.48
C ASN A 671 -5.88 7.95 13.73
N GLN A 672 -5.72 7.43 14.94
CA GLN A 672 -6.17 6.08 15.28
C GLN A 672 -7.70 5.92 15.19
N ALA A 673 -8.48 6.94 15.55
CA ALA A 673 -9.93 6.80 15.73
C ALA A 673 -10.68 6.51 14.41
N VAL A 674 -10.14 6.94 13.26
CA VAL A 674 -10.69 6.61 11.94
C VAL A 674 -10.15 5.30 11.35
N TRP A 675 -9.13 4.69 11.98
CA TRP A 675 -8.47 3.49 11.48
C TRP A 675 -8.43 2.40 12.55
N LYS A 676 -9.59 1.75 12.69
CA LYS A 676 -9.83 0.63 13.61
C LYS A 676 -10.71 -0.43 12.95
N SER A 677 -10.26 -1.68 12.96
CA SER A 677 -11.03 -2.83 12.48
C SER A 677 -12.03 -3.31 13.54
N LYS A 678 -12.76 -4.39 13.23
CA LYS A 678 -13.70 -5.09 14.14
C LYS A 678 -14.68 -4.12 14.84
N ASN A 679 -15.41 -3.33 14.04
CA ASN A 679 -16.39 -2.34 14.51
C ASN A 679 -15.79 -1.30 15.49
N GLY A 680 -14.53 -0.92 15.31
CA GLY A 680 -13.87 0.10 16.13
C GLY A 680 -13.20 -0.44 17.40
N THR A 681 -13.12 -1.75 17.62
CA THR A 681 -12.48 -2.33 18.81
C THR A 681 -10.96 -2.45 18.67
N VAL A 682 -10.46 -2.99 17.55
CA VAL A 682 -9.03 -3.28 17.32
C VAL A 682 -8.32 -2.15 16.58
N ASN A 683 -7.04 -1.90 16.91
CA ASN A 683 -6.25 -0.82 16.29
C ASN A 683 -5.78 -1.22 14.89
N GLY A 684 -6.10 -0.40 13.89
CA GLY A 684 -5.78 -0.64 12.49
C GLY A 684 -6.51 -1.83 11.86
N PHE A 685 -6.15 -2.10 10.61
CA PHE A 685 -6.56 -3.27 9.84
C PHE A 685 -5.33 -4.09 9.49
N ALA A 686 -5.37 -5.41 9.71
CA ALA A 686 -4.26 -6.30 9.40
C ALA A 686 -3.88 -6.21 7.91
N SER A 687 -2.59 -6.32 7.60
CA SER A 687 -2.12 -6.40 6.22
C SER A 687 -2.68 -7.64 5.54
N TYR A 688 -2.53 -8.79 6.20
CA TYR A 688 -3.01 -10.07 5.70
C TYR A 688 -4.10 -10.64 6.61
N LYS A 689 -5.37 -10.61 6.18
CA LYS A 689 -6.51 -11.19 6.91
C LYS A 689 -7.02 -12.45 6.22
N VAL A 690 -6.87 -13.60 6.86
CA VAL A 690 -7.68 -14.80 6.56
C VAL A 690 -8.94 -14.73 7.42
N ALA A 691 -10.10 -14.89 6.77
CA ALA A 691 -11.41 -14.80 7.43
C ALA A 691 -11.64 -15.96 8.41
N ASP A 692 -12.41 -15.70 9.46
CA ASP A 692 -12.53 -16.61 10.60
C ASP A 692 -13.34 -17.89 10.27
N SER A 693 -13.99 -17.93 9.11
CA SER A 693 -14.69 -19.08 8.52
C SER A 693 -13.80 -20.01 7.69
N VAL A 694 -12.52 -19.67 7.47
CA VAL A 694 -11.57 -20.49 6.71
C VAL A 694 -10.99 -21.59 7.60
N SER A 695 -11.19 -22.85 7.21
CA SER A 695 -10.63 -24.02 7.89
C SER A 695 -9.22 -24.40 7.41
N THR A 696 -8.84 -23.97 6.19
CA THR A 696 -7.59 -24.37 5.52
C THR A 696 -6.93 -23.23 4.74
N HIS A 697 -5.67 -22.93 5.05
CA HIS A 697 -4.85 -21.91 4.36
C HIS A 697 -3.35 -22.11 4.68
N GLU A 698 -2.45 -21.84 3.73
CA GLU A 698 -1.00 -22.05 3.93
C GLU A 698 -0.16 -20.98 3.22
N ALA A 699 0.68 -20.23 3.96
CA ALA A 699 1.50 -19.16 3.36
C ALA A 699 2.97 -19.15 3.85
N TRP A 700 3.88 -18.67 3.01
CA TRP A 700 5.33 -18.65 3.26
C TRP A 700 5.98 -17.31 2.91
N GLY A 701 6.83 -16.80 3.79
CA GLY A 701 7.66 -15.61 3.55
C GLY A 701 6.84 -14.32 3.50
N LEU A 702 6.24 -13.94 4.63
CA LEU A 702 5.35 -12.78 4.73
C LEU A 702 6.05 -11.58 5.40
N GLY A 703 6.29 -10.52 4.63
CA GLY A 703 6.78 -9.23 5.12
C GLY A 703 5.65 -8.20 5.24
N VAL A 704 5.53 -7.55 6.40
CA VAL A 704 4.57 -6.45 6.63
C VAL A 704 5.27 -5.26 7.29
N TYR A 705 5.30 -4.13 6.61
CA TYR A 705 6.10 -2.96 6.98
C TYR A 705 5.21 -1.76 7.34
N SER A 706 5.76 -0.78 8.05
CA SER A 706 5.03 0.42 8.48
C SER A 706 5.93 1.65 8.56
N TYR A 707 5.49 2.74 7.93
CA TYR A 707 6.15 4.06 8.00
C TYR A 707 5.27 5.18 8.60
N PHE A 708 3.95 5.00 8.75
CA PHE A 708 3.03 5.90 9.48
C PHE A 708 3.49 7.38 9.59
N ARG A 709 3.50 8.06 8.44
CA ARG A 709 4.08 9.40 8.22
C ARG A 709 3.29 10.51 8.90
N ASP A 710 1.96 10.38 8.94
CA ASP A 710 1.07 11.52 9.24
C ASP A 710 0.54 11.53 10.69
N ALA A 711 0.59 10.39 11.41
CA ALA A 711 0.19 10.32 12.82
C ALA A 711 0.81 9.12 13.57
N ALA A 712 0.91 9.25 14.91
CA ALA A 712 1.34 8.19 15.82
C ALA A 712 0.22 7.14 16.02
N VAL A 713 0.00 6.31 15.00
CA VAL A 713 -1.04 5.26 15.01
C VAL A 713 -0.45 3.86 15.15
N LYS A 714 -1.28 2.93 15.61
CA LYS A 714 -0.91 1.54 15.87
C LYS A 714 -1.68 0.58 14.99
N LEU A 715 -1.01 -0.50 14.62
CA LEU A 715 -1.61 -1.70 14.08
C LEU A 715 -1.46 -2.84 15.09
N GLU A 716 -2.58 -3.40 15.55
CA GLU A 716 -2.57 -4.45 16.57
C GLU A 716 -1.86 -5.72 16.09
N ASN A 717 -2.21 -6.18 14.88
CA ASN A 717 -1.70 -7.39 14.26
C ASN A 717 -1.31 -7.08 12.81
N ALA A 718 -0.08 -7.37 12.40
CA ALA A 718 0.28 -7.36 10.98
C ALA A 718 -0.52 -8.41 10.18
N ILE A 719 -0.75 -9.58 10.77
CA ILE A 719 -1.45 -10.72 10.15
C ILE A 719 -2.55 -11.20 11.10
N GLU A 720 -3.73 -11.50 10.56
CA GLU A 720 -4.83 -12.12 11.31
C GLU A 720 -5.37 -13.36 10.62
N VAL A 721 -5.48 -14.47 11.36
CA VAL A 721 -5.94 -15.77 10.84
C VAL A 721 -6.74 -16.56 11.89
N PRO A 722 -7.65 -17.48 11.51
CA PRO A 722 -8.34 -18.33 12.48
C PRO A 722 -7.40 -19.35 13.16
N ASN A 723 -7.69 -19.66 14.43
CA ASN A 723 -6.94 -20.60 15.28
C ASN A 723 -7.27 -22.09 14.96
N VAL A 724 -7.17 -22.50 13.70
CA VAL A 724 -7.57 -23.84 13.23
C VAL A 724 -6.40 -24.62 12.61
N ALA A 725 -6.37 -25.94 12.81
CA ALA A 725 -5.24 -26.81 12.45
C ALA A 725 -4.91 -26.89 10.94
N GLY A 726 -5.85 -26.54 10.07
CA GLY A 726 -5.61 -26.42 8.63
C GLY A 726 -5.01 -25.09 8.19
N VAL A 727 -4.87 -24.11 9.10
CA VAL A 727 -4.34 -22.77 8.81
C VAL A 727 -2.94 -22.60 9.39
N LYS A 728 -1.96 -22.34 8.52
CA LYS A 728 -0.53 -22.25 8.85
C LYS A 728 0.14 -21.10 8.11
N LEU A 729 1.17 -20.55 8.73
CA LEU A 729 2.00 -19.49 8.15
C LEU A 729 3.47 -19.77 8.49
N HIS A 730 4.37 -19.47 7.57
CA HIS A 730 5.80 -19.74 7.68
C HIS A 730 6.61 -18.49 7.34
N SER A 731 7.70 -18.24 8.07
CA SER A 731 8.63 -17.11 7.83
C SER A 731 7.94 -15.74 7.78
N MET A 732 7.38 -15.29 8.89
CA MET A 732 6.77 -13.95 9.00
C MET A 732 7.77 -12.93 9.56
N THR A 733 7.84 -11.73 8.98
CA THR A 733 8.65 -10.61 9.45
C THR A 733 7.83 -9.31 9.45
N THR A 734 7.93 -8.53 10.52
CA THR A 734 7.40 -7.15 10.58
C THR A 734 8.55 -6.17 10.68
N ILE A 735 8.40 -4.99 10.05
CA ILE A 735 9.38 -3.90 10.13
C ILE A 735 8.70 -2.54 10.37
N TRP A 736 9.34 -1.70 11.17
CA TRP A 736 9.01 -0.28 11.35
C TRP A 736 10.11 0.58 10.72
N LEU A 737 9.74 1.53 9.86
CA LEU A 737 10.62 2.17 8.87
C LEU A 737 10.92 3.65 9.17
N ASN A 738 11.20 4.01 10.43
CA ASN A 738 11.40 5.41 10.87
C ASN A 738 10.13 6.30 10.82
N GLY A 739 8.96 5.74 11.15
CA GLY A 739 7.69 6.47 11.15
C GLY A 739 7.48 7.46 12.29
N THR A 740 6.27 8.00 12.42
CA THR A 740 5.93 8.96 13.49
C THR A 740 6.20 8.34 14.87
N PRO A 741 6.99 8.99 15.76
CA PRO A 741 7.28 8.45 17.08
C PRO A 741 6.02 8.11 17.89
N GLY A 742 5.95 6.89 18.42
CA GLY A 742 4.78 6.35 19.12
C GLY A 742 3.81 5.55 18.24
N SER A 743 4.03 5.52 16.92
CA SER A 743 3.45 4.49 16.05
C SER A 743 4.15 3.14 16.27
N GLU A 744 3.41 2.04 16.11
CA GLU A 744 3.96 0.68 16.20
C GLU A 744 3.10 -0.33 15.43
N ILE A 745 3.70 -1.46 15.03
CA ILE A 745 2.95 -2.71 14.85
C ILE A 745 3.12 -3.49 16.15
N THR A 746 2.03 -3.82 16.86
CA THR A 746 2.10 -4.45 18.19
C THR A 746 2.50 -5.92 18.11
N HIS A 747 1.96 -6.67 17.13
CA HIS A 747 2.20 -8.11 16.97
C HIS A 747 2.36 -8.54 15.51
N VAL A 748 3.07 -9.65 15.30
CA VAL A 748 3.29 -10.26 13.98
C VAL A 748 2.03 -10.98 13.50
N VAL A 749 1.44 -11.85 14.34
CA VAL A 749 0.22 -12.59 14.02
C VAL A 749 -0.59 -12.91 15.27
N ASN A 750 -1.89 -12.57 15.31
CA ASN A 750 -2.82 -12.96 16.40
C ASN A 750 -2.27 -12.78 17.84
N GLY A 751 -1.70 -11.62 18.19
CA GLY A 751 -1.09 -11.40 19.52
C GLY A 751 0.29 -12.07 19.73
N LEU A 752 0.82 -12.77 18.72
CA LEU A 752 2.10 -13.48 18.74
C LEU A 752 3.18 -12.73 17.97
N GLY A 753 4.43 -12.89 18.39
CA GLY A 753 5.56 -12.08 17.94
C GLY A 753 5.63 -10.73 18.67
N GLY A 754 6.82 -10.14 18.71
CA GLY A 754 7.04 -8.84 19.35
C GLY A 754 6.58 -7.66 18.49
N ARG A 755 6.59 -6.47 19.10
CA ARG A 755 6.29 -5.20 18.46
C ARG A 755 7.47 -4.58 17.71
N VAL A 756 7.19 -3.76 16.71
CA VAL A 756 8.18 -2.89 16.03
C VAL A 756 7.75 -1.43 16.09
N TYR A 757 8.66 -0.55 16.49
CA TYR A 757 8.37 0.84 16.92
C TYR A 757 9.56 1.82 16.91
N ALA A 758 10.80 1.37 16.64
CA ALA A 758 11.99 2.23 16.63
C ALA A 758 13.14 1.60 15.82
N ASN A 759 13.94 2.39 15.10
CA ASN A 759 15.06 1.86 14.31
C ASN A 759 16.25 1.32 15.15
N THR A 760 16.29 1.61 16.45
CA THR A 760 17.36 1.19 17.37
C THR A 760 16.77 0.83 18.74
N PRO A 761 17.14 -0.31 19.35
CA PRO A 761 18.00 -1.37 18.82
C PRO A 761 17.28 -2.17 17.70
N ALA A 762 17.99 -3.07 17.01
CA ALA A 762 17.48 -3.70 15.78
C ALA A 762 16.19 -4.54 16.02
N GLU A 763 16.05 -5.14 17.19
CA GLU A 763 14.85 -5.85 17.64
C GLU A 763 13.64 -4.94 17.90
N ALA A 764 13.82 -3.63 18.02
CA ALA A 764 12.71 -2.66 18.00
C ALA A 764 12.31 -2.26 16.57
N MET A 765 13.17 -2.53 15.57
CA MET A 765 12.95 -2.20 14.15
C MET A 765 12.31 -3.36 13.41
N ARG A 766 12.77 -4.59 13.66
CA ARG A 766 12.35 -5.83 12.99
C ARG A 766 12.01 -6.92 14.00
N GLN A 767 10.86 -7.55 13.81
CA GLN A 767 10.42 -8.73 14.57
C GLN A 767 10.08 -9.86 13.61
N THR A 768 10.17 -11.11 14.07
CA THR A 768 9.89 -12.30 13.25
C THR A 768 9.09 -13.34 14.00
N TYR A 769 8.36 -14.18 13.25
CA TYR A 769 7.69 -15.37 13.77
C TYR A 769 7.85 -16.50 12.75
N THR A 770 8.55 -17.59 13.14
CA THR A 770 9.00 -18.60 12.16
C THR A 770 7.87 -19.50 11.67
N ASN A 771 6.96 -19.93 12.55
CA ASN A 771 5.85 -20.82 12.21
C ASN A 771 4.62 -20.48 13.05
N PHE A 772 3.49 -20.22 12.40
CA PHE A 772 2.16 -20.31 13.00
C PHE A 772 1.48 -21.60 12.49
N THR A 773 0.74 -22.25 13.36
CA THR A 773 -0.23 -23.30 13.02
C THR A 773 -1.34 -23.18 14.02
N GLY A 774 -2.58 -23.00 13.55
CA GLY A 774 -3.72 -22.90 14.45
C GLY A 774 -3.86 -24.17 15.29
N SER A 775 -4.16 -24.04 16.56
CA SER A 775 -4.24 -25.18 17.47
C SER A 775 -5.44 -26.09 17.16
N GLY A 776 -6.52 -25.56 16.59
CA GLY A 776 -7.79 -26.27 16.44
C GLY A 776 -8.53 -26.52 17.75
N ALA A 777 -7.95 -26.12 18.89
CA ALA A 777 -8.67 -26.03 20.15
C ALA A 777 -9.64 -24.85 20.08
N ALA A 778 -10.88 -25.05 20.51
CA ALA A 778 -11.74 -23.93 20.87
C ALA A 778 -11.05 -23.17 22.01
N ASP A 779 -11.00 -21.85 21.90
CA ASP A 779 -10.48 -21.04 23.00
C ASP A 779 -11.52 -21.02 24.12
N THR A 780 -11.12 -21.46 25.31
CA THR A 780 -11.99 -21.65 26.48
C THR A 780 -11.49 -20.89 27.70
N GLN A 781 -10.39 -20.15 27.57
CA GLN A 781 -9.86 -19.33 28.64
C GLN A 781 -10.52 -17.95 28.54
N ALA A 782 -10.99 -17.43 29.67
CA ALA A 782 -11.58 -16.09 29.71
C ALA A 782 -10.50 -15.01 29.92
N PRO A 783 -10.67 -13.83 29.33
CA PRO A 783 -9.82 -12.67 29.60
C PRO A 783 -9.65 -12.37 31.09
N SER A 784 -8.50 -11.81 31.44
CA SER A 784 -8.25 -11.32 32.80
C SER A 784 -9.28 -10.25 33.20
N THR A 785 -9.57 -10.16 34.50
CA THR A 785 -10.63 -9.27 35.01
C THR A 785 -10.24 -7.80 34.83
N PRO A 786 -11.10 -6.93 34.25
CA PRO A 786 -10.81 -5.51 34.11
C PRO A 786 -10.54 -4.88 35.48
N ALA A 787 -9.34 -4.33 35.66
CA ALA A 787 -8.89 -3.76 36.93
C ALA A 787 -9.09 -2.24 36.98
N GLY A 788 -9.13 -1.67 38.18
CA GLY A 788 -9.09 -0.22 38.37
C GLY A 788 -10.24 0.56 37.71
N LEU A 789 -11.45 0.00 37.70
CA LEU A 789 -12.62 0.72 37.20
C LEU A 789 -12.89 1.94 38.07
N THR A 790 -12.96 3.12 37.45
CA THR A 790 -13.36 4.39 38.06
C THR A 790 -14.61 4.95 37.37
N ALA A 791 -15.41 5.73 38.11
CA ALA A 791 -16.58 6.42 37.61
C ALA A 791 -16.56 7.89 38.05
N THR A 792 -16.73 8.82 37.11
CA THR A 792 -16.65 10.26 37.34
C THR A 792 -17.87 10.96 36.77
N ALA A 793 -18.65 11.64 37.62
CA ALA A 793 -19.80 12.43 37.19
C ALA A 793 -19.36 13.74 36.53
N VAL A 794 -19.71 13.92 35.26
CA VAL A 794 -19.30 15.06 34.43
C VAL A 794 -20.37 16.14 34.42
N SER A 795 -21.65 15.75 34.52
CA SER A 795 -22.79 16.67 34.51
C SER A 795 -23.95 16.12 35.35
N SER A 796 -25.11 16.77 35.27
CA SER A 796 -26.38 16.28 35.80
C SER A 796 -26.94 15.06 35.05
N SER A 797 -26.41 14.73 33.87
CA SER A 797 -26.92 13.65 33.01
C SER A 797 -25.83 12.74 32.42
N GLN A 798 -24.57 12.87 32.88
CA GLN A 798 -23.43 12.13 32.34
C GLN A 798 -22.44 11.63 33.42
N ILE A 799 -22.04 10.37 33.31
CA ILE A 799 -20.93 9.75 34.06
C ILE A 799 -19.98 9.09 33.06
N ASN A 800 -18.69 9.42 33.16
CA ASN A 800 -17.63 8.77 32.39
C ASN A 800 -16.98 7.65 33.22
N LEU A 801 -16.61 6.56 32.56
CA LEU A 801 -15.96 5.38 33.10
C LEU A 801 -14.59 5.17 32.43
N SER A 802 -13.63 4.65 33.18
CA SER A 802 -12.32 4.20 32.67
C SER A 802 -11.77 3.05 33.52
N TRP A 803 -11.02 2.14 32.91
CA TRP A 803 -10.42 0.98 33.57
C TRP A 803 -9.05 0.61 32.96
N THR A 804 -8.31 -0.29 33.61
CA THR A 804 -7.12 -0.92 33.05
C THR A 804 -7.53 -2.01 32.05
N ALA A 805 -6.86 -2.06 30.90
CA ALA A 805 -7.14 -3.08 29.88
C ALA A 805 -6.87 -4.50 30.38
N SER A 806 -7.72 -5.43 29.97
CA SER A 806 -7.55 -6.87 30.19
C SER A 806 -6.55 -7.47 29.20
N THR A 807 -6.06 -8.65 29.56
CA THR A 807 -5.15 -9.50 28.78
C THR A 807 -5.76 -10.88 28.60
N ASP A 808 -5.35 -11.58 27.55
CA ASP A 808 -5.90 -12.86 27.13
C ASP A 808 -4.86 -13.69 26.35
N ASN A 809 -5.09 -14.99 26.16
CA ASN A 809 -4.20 -15.90 25.42
C ASN A 809 -4.40 -15.88 23.88
N VAL A 810 -5.53 -15.38 23.38
CA VAL A 810 -5.75 -15.13 21.93
C VAL A 810 -6.09 -13.67 21.67
N GLY A 811 -6.89 -13.03 22.52
CA GLY A 811 -7.12 -11.59 22.48
C GLY A 811 -8.51 -11.12 22.94
N VAL A 812 -8.54 -10.03 23.69
CA VAL A 812 -9.78 -9.37 24.14
C VAL A 812 -10.47 -8.68 22.96
N SER A 813 -11.71 -9.08 22.65
CA SER A 813 -12.52 -8.50 21.57
C SER A 813 -13.26 -7.22 22.00
N GLY A 814 -13.53 -7.06 23.30
CA GLY A 814 -14.14 -5.87 23.87
C GLY A 814 -14.56 -6.03 25.34
N TYR A 815 -15.36 -5.09 25.81
CA TYR A 815 -15.83 -5.01 27.19
C TYR A 815 -17.35 -4.82 27.24
N ASP A 816 -18.02 -5.43 28.22
CA ASP A 816 -19.44 -5.26 28.51
C ASP A 816 -19.64 -4.46 29.80
N ILE A 817 -20.40 -3.38 29.71
CA ILE A 817 -20.62 -2.39 30.77
C ILE A 817 -22.00 -2.59 31.38
N TYR A 818 -22.02 -2.92 32.67
CA TYR A 818 -23.23 -3.14 33.45
C TYR A 818 -23.49 -1.93 34.36
N ARG A 819 -24.73 -1.47 34.44
CA ARG A 819 -25.21 -0.41 35.35
C ARG A 819 -26.29 -1.00 36.26
N GLY A 820 -26.07 -1.00 37.58
CA GLY A 820 -26.99 -1.64 38.53
C GLY A 820 -27.21 -3.14 38.26
N GLY A 821 -26.25 -3.82 37.62
CA GLY A 821 -26.35 -5.23 37.22
C GLY A 821 -26.95 -5.48 35.83
N ALA A 822 -27.61 -4.51 35.21
CA ALA A 822 -28.12 -4.63 33.84
C ALA A 822 -27.07 -4.20 32.81
N LEU A 823 -26.90 -4.96 31.72
CA LEU A 823 -26.04 -4.57 30.59
C LEU A 823 -26.60 -3.29 29.94
N VAL A 824 -25.78 -2.25 29.78
CA VAL A 824 -26.19 -0.98 29.15
C VAL A 824 -25.41 -0.63 27.88
N ALA A 825 -24.20 -1.17 27.70
CA ALA A 825 -23.40 -1.00 26.50
C ALA A 825 -22.30 -2.05 26.40
N SER A 826 -21.72 -2.21 25.21
CA SER A 826 -20.37 -2.76 25.02
C SER A 826 -19.43 -1.63 24.60
N SER A 827 -18.14 -1.74 24.92
CA SER A 827 -17.09 -0.82 24.46
C SER A 827 -15.90 -1.57 23.86
N GLY A 828 -15.33 -0.99 22.80
CA GLY A 828 -14.06 -1.43 22.19
C GLY A 828 -12.82 -0.79 22.79
N THR A 829 -12.97 0.07 23.80
CA THR A 829 -11.88 0.75 24.51
C THR A 829 -12.02 0.53 26.01
N ASN A 830 -10.97 0.84 26.77
CA ASN A 830 -10.95 0.76 28.24
C ASN A 830 -11.68 1.94 28.92
N SER A 831 -12.74 2.44 28.29
CA SER A 831 -13.51 3.61 28.69
C SER A 831 -14.93 3.59 28.13
N PHE A 832 -15.85 4.32 28.77
CA PHE A 832 -17.23 4.49 28.31
C PHE A 832 -17.82 5.81 28.85
N SER A 833 -18.68 6.48 28.07
CA SER A 833 -19.37 7.72 28.47
C SER A 833 -20.87 7.46 28.54
N ASN A 834 -21.42 7.33 29.75
CA ASN A 834 -22.84 7.05 29.94
C ASN A 834 -23.63 8.36 30.08
N THR A 835 -24.51 8.64 29.12
CA THR A 835 -25.33 9.86 29.03
C THR A 835 -26.81 9.58 29.28
N GLY A 836 -27.66 10.61 29.25
CA GLY A 836 -29.11 10.47 29.44
C GLY A 836 -29.52 10.07 30.86
N LEU A 837 -28.65 10.32 31.85
CA LEU A 837 -28.87 9.97 33.25
C LEU A 837 -29.81 10.97 33.94
N SER A 838 -30.51 10.51 34.98
CA SER A 838 -31.27 11.37 35.88
C SER A 838 -30.32 12.17 36.79
N PRO A 839 -30.60 13.44 37.13
CA PRO A 839 -29.79 14.22 38.06
C PRO A 839 -29.84 13.74 39.51
N SER A 840 -28.89 14.16 40.34
CA SER A 840 -28.76 13.80 41.77
C SER A 840 -28.83 12.29 42.07
N THR A 841 -28.56 11.43 41.09
CA THR A 841 -28.84 10.00 41.14
C THR A 841 -27.55 9.21 41.20
N VAL A 842 -27.44 8.29 42.15
CA VAL A 842 -26.29 7.37 42.28
C VAL A 842 -26.41 6.26 41.24
N TYR A 843 -25.37 6.08 40.43
CA TYR A 843 -25.26 4.95 39.52
C TYR A 843 -24.01 4.13 39.84
N SER A 844 -24.19 2.82 39.98
CA SER A 844 -23.13 1.83 40.18
C SER A 844 -22.85 1.05 38.90
N TYR A 845 -21.59 0.74 38.67
CA TYR A 845 -21.07 0.15 37.43
C TYR A 845 -20.10 -0.99 37.70
N THR A 846 -20.15 -2.01 36.84
CA THR A 846 -19.10 -3.03 36.70
C THR A 846 -18.86 -3.32 35.22
N VAL A 847 -17.65 -3.79 34.90
CA VAL A 847 -17.24 -4.11 33.53
C VAL A 847 -16.72 -5.54 33.47
N ARG A 848 -17.00 -6.26 32.38
CA ARG A 848 -16.38 -7.55 32.04
C ARG A 848 -15.66 -7.44 30.70
N ALA A 849 -14.51 -8.07 30.56
CA ALA A 849 -13.87 -8.29 29.27
C ALA A 849 -14.44 -9.55 28.60
N LYS A 850 -14.36 -9.62 27.27
CA LYS A 850 -14.70 -10.80 26.47
C LYS A 850 -13.74 -10.96 25.30
N ASP A 851 -13.54 -12.19 24.85
CA ASP A 851 -12.68 -12.54 23.71
C ASP A 851 -13.50 -12.74 22.41
N ALA A 852 -12.87 -13.30 21.37
CA ALA A 852 -13.52 -13.60 20.09
C ALA A 852 -14.22 -14.98 20.01
N ALA A 853 -13.96 -15.89 20.97
CA ALA A 853 -14.61 -17.19 21.08
C ALA A 853 -15.91 -17.14 21.92
N GLY A 854 -16.08 -16.08 22.72
CA GLY A 854 -17.24 -15.82 23.55
C GLY A 854 -17.02 -16.07 25.05
N ASN A 855 -15.79 -16.33 25.52
CA ASN A 855 -15.55 -16.41 26.96
C ASN A 855 -15.57 -14.98 27.56
N VAL A 856 -15.99 -14.89 28.81
CA VAL A 856 -16.25 -13.61 29.49
C VAL A 856 -15.59 -13.63 30.86
N SER A 857 -14.85 -12.57 31.19
CA SER A 857 -14.15 -12.42 32.47
C SER A 857 -15.12 -12.35 33.65
N ALA A 858 -14.58 -12.50 34.86
CA ALA A 858 -15.27 -12.02 36.05
C ALA A 858 -15.48 -10.50 35.98
N ALA A 859 -16.39 -9.97 36.79
CA ALA A 859 -16.66 -8.54 36.86
C ALA A 859 -15.51 -7.78 37.55
N SER A 860 -15.23 -6.58 37.07
CA SER A 860 -14.36 -5.60 37.72
C SER A 860 -14.80 -5.28 39.15
N ASN A 861 -13.97 -4.50 39.87
CA ASN A 861 -14.46 -3.76 41.03
C ASN A 861 -15.69 -2.92 40.64
N THR A 862 -16.63 -2.75 41.58
CA THR A 862 -17.74 -1.81 41.40
C THR A 862 -17.22 -0.38 41.51
N ALA A 863 -17.57 0.48 40.55
CA ALA A 863 -17.37 1.92 40.64
C ALA A 863 -18.73 2.62 40.68
N SER A 864 -18.88 3.65 41.52
CA SER A 864 -20.15 4.39 41.63
C SER A 864 -19.90 5.89 41.62
N ALA A 865 -20.80 6.64 40.97
CA ALA A 865 -20.81 8.10 41.01
C ALA A 865 -22.25 8.61 41.05
N THR A 866 -22.45 9.74 41.73
CA THR A 866 -23.71 10.48 41.75
C THR A 866 -23.68 11.53 40.64
N THR A 867 -24.67 11.55 39.75
CA THR A 867 -24.83 12.67 38.81
C THR A 867 -24.99 13.98 39.57
N GLN A 868 -24.51 15.07 38.98
CA GLN A 868 -24.60 16.39 39.61
C GLN A 868 -26.08 16.80 39.78
N PRO A 869 -26.39 17.76 40.67
CA PRO A 869 -27.74 18.29 40.80
C PRO A 869 -28.30 18.78 39.47
N GLY A 870 -29.61 18.62 39.28
CA GLY A 870 -30.30 19.05 38.08
C GLY A 870 -30.38 20.57 38.01
N GLY A 871 -29.31 21.22 37.55
CA GLY A 871 -29.29 22.66 37.30
C GLY A 871 -30.41 23.00 36.32
N SER A 872 -31.35 23.85 36.75
CA SER A 872 -32.51 24.17 35.93
C SER A 872 -32.06 24.85 34.63
N THR A 873 -32.70 24.49 33.53
CA THR A 873 -32.79 25.33 32.32
C THR A 873 -33.93 26.33 32.48
N GLY A 874 -34.12 26.86 33.69
CA GLY A 874 -35.09 27.91 33.95
C GLY A 874 -34.78 29.15 33.13
N SER A 875 -35.83 29.89 32.78
CA SER A 875 -35.68 31.25 32.26
C SER A 875 -34.87 32.10 33.24
N PRO A 876 -34.09 33.09 32.76
CA PRO A 876 -33.45 34.04 33.66
C PRO A 876 -34.50 34.77 34.51
N LEU A 877 -34.14 35.12 35.74
CA LEU A 877 -34.98 35.93 36.63
C LEU A 877 -35.35 37.24 35.94
N ALA A 878 -36.64 37.59 35.97
CA ALA A 878 -37.15 38.78 35.31
C ALA A 878 -36.44 40.05 35.82
N ARG A 879 -35.74 40.74 34.91
CA ARG A 879 -34.88 41.90 35.20
C ARG A 879 -35.65 43.23 35.33
N THR A 880 -36.98 43.16 35.42
CA THR A 880 -37.87 44.32 35.54
C THR A 880 -37.52 45.15 36.77
N GLY A 881 -37.15 46.42 36.56
CA GLY A 881 -36.76 47.35 37.62
C GLY A 881 -35.33 47.16 38.17
N TRP A 882 -34.53 46.26 37.59
CA TRP A 882 -33.12 46.11 37.99
C TRP A 882 -32.30 47.31 37.52
N THR A 883 -31.21 47.59 38.23
CA THR A 883 -30.22 48.60 37.82
C THR A 883 -28.81 48.04 37.93
N ALA A 884 -27.85 48.66 37.24
CA ALA A 884 -26.46 48.28 37.32
C ALA A 884 -25.53 49.49 37.23
N THR A 885 -24.37 49.38 37.89
CA THR A 885 -23.30 50.37 37.94
C THR A 885 -21.95 49.70 37.75
N SER A 886 -20.96 50.45 37.29
CA SER A 886 -19.60 49.93 37.03
C SER A 886 -18.52 50.88 37.52
N SER A 887 -17.33 50.35 37.76
CA SER A 887 -16.13 51.14 37.99
C SER A 887 -14.96 50.52 37.21
N PRO A 888 -14.36 51.24 36.24
CA PRO A 888 -14.74 52.57 35.76
C PRO A 888 -16.04 52.56 34.95
N THR A 889 -16.59 53.76 34.71
CA THR A 889 -17.73 54.02 33.81
C THR A 889 -17.26 54.46 32.42
N SER A 890 -17.97 54.06 31.36
CA SER A 890 -17.72 54.52 29.98
C SER A 890 -18.98 55.15 29.36
N GLY A 891 -18.91 55.50 28.07
CA GLY A 891 -20.06 55.96 27.28
C GLY A 891 -21.08 54.86 26.93
N GLU A 892 -20.74 53.58 27.12
CA GLU A 892 -21.66 52.44 27.02
C GLU A 892 -22.21 52.13 28.42
N PRO A 893 -23.47 52.48 28.74
CA PRO A 893 -23.96 52.48 30.13
C PRO A 893 -24.21 51.07 30.66
N ALA A 894 -23.97 50.88 31.96
CA ALA A 894 -24.19 49.60 32.64
C ALA A 894 -25.65 49.12 32.64
N SER A 895 -26.63 49.93 32.23
CA SER A 895 -28.00 49.47 32.00
C SER A 895 -28.14 48.51 30.80
N ALA A 896 -27.22 48.57 29.82
CA ALA A 896 -27.31 47.79 28.59
C ALA A 896 -27.25 46.27 28.82
N LEU A 897 -26.54 45.80 29.85
CA LEU A 897 -26.47 44.37 30.22
C LEU A 897 -27.77 43.79 30.83
N LEU A 898 -28.84 44.58 30.90
CA LEU A 898 -30.13 44.20 31.51
C LEU A 898 -31.32 44.28 30.54
N ASP A 899 -31.13 44.78 29.31
CA ASP A 899 -32.23 45.18 28.41
C ASP A 899 -32.83 44.03 27.57
N GLY A 900 -32.09 42.93 27.36
CA GLY A 900 -32.55 41.76 26.60
C GLY A 900 -32.07 41.75 25.14
N ASN A 901 -31.16 42.65 24.76
CA ASN A 901 -30.80 42.92 23.38
C ASN A 901 -29.31 42.69 23.09
N MET A 902 -28.97 41.58 22.44
CA MET A 902 -27.59 41.26 22.03
C MET A 902 -26.99 42.23 20.99
N ALA A 903 -27.69 43.28 20.54
CA ALA A 903 -27.10 44.38 19.79
C ALA A 903 -26.47 45.47 20.70
N THR A 904 -27.01 45.72 21.90
CA THR A 904 -26.47 46.64 22.89
C THR A 904 -25.34 46.00 23.71
N ARG A 905 -24.60 46.82 24.47
CA ARG A 905 -23.42 46.42 25.25
C ARG A 905 -23.11 47.44 26.35
N TRP A 906 -22.53 46.96 27.44
CA TRP A 906 -21.77 47.75 28.43
C TRP A 906 -20.29 47.41 28.34
N THR A 907 -19.41 48.40 28.53
CA THR A 907 -17.97 48.17 28.71
C THR A 907 -17.33 49.11 29.72
N THR A 908 -16.19 48.71 30.29
CA THR A 908 -15.28 49.59 31.04
C THR A 908 -14.70 50.73 30.21
N GLY A 909 -14.66 50.62 28.87
CA GLY A 909 -14.08 51.64 27.97
C GLY A 909 -12.57 51.81 28.09
N VAL A 910 -11.92 50.95 28.88
CA VAL A 910 -10.47 50.93 29.14
C VAL A 910 -10.00 49.48 29.25
N PRO A 911 -8.69 49.18 29.01
CA PRO A 911 -8.13 47.85 29.14
C PRO A 911 -8.42 47.17 30.48
N MET A 912 -8.50 45.84 30.47
CA MET A 912 -8.74 45.02 31.66
C MET A 912 -7.64 45.19 32.70
N ALA A 913 -8.05 45.54 33.92
CA ALA A 913 -7.20 45.62 35.11
C ALA A 913 -7.91 45.05 36.33
N ALA A 914 -7.19 44.29 37.15
CA ALA A 914 -7.72 43.70 38.37
C ALA A 914 -8.27 44.77 39.33
N GLY A 915 -9.47 44.54 39.87
CA GLY A 915 -10.21 45.48 40.71
C GLY A 915 -11.30 46.26 39.99
N GLN A 916 -11.40 46.17 38.65
CA GLN A 916 -12.58 46.67 37.91
C GLN A 916 -13.84 45.93 38.40
N THR A 917 -14.97 46.64 38.50
CA THR A 917 -16.22 46.08 39.05
C THR A 917 -17.46 46.38 38.20
N LEU A 918 -18.37 45.42 38.20
CA LEU A 918 -19.76 45.54 37.76
C LEU A 918 -20.65 45.16 38.96
N THR A 919 -21.60 46.02 39.31
CA THR A 919 -22.57 45.79 40.40
C THR A 919 -23.99 45.86 39.85
N VAL A 920 -24.83 44.88 40.18
CA VAL A 920 -26.24 44.78 39.78
C VAL A 920 -27.12 44.79 41.02
N ASP A 921 -28.18 45.61 41.02
CA ASP A 921 -29.27 45.61 42.00
C ASP A 921 -30.51 44.98 41.36
N MET A 922 -31.00 43.87 41.95
CA MET A 922 -32.19 43.15 41.49
C MET A 922 -33.52 43.74 42.01
N ALA A 923 -33.48 44.96 42.57
CA ALA A 923 -34.54 45.73 43.23
C ALA A 923 -35.12 45.12 44.52
N ALA A 924 -35.13 43.79 44.63
CA ALA A 924 -35.57 43.03 45.80
C ALA A 924 -34.60 41.86 46.06
N SER A 925 -34.61 41.31 47.28
CA SER A 925 -33.86 40.08 47.56
C SER A 925 -34.44 38.91 46.76
N ARG A 926 -33.59 38.22 46.00
CA ARG A 926 -33.93 37.01 45.23
C ARG A 926 -33.05 35.86 45.69
N THR A 927 -33.55 34.63 45.57
CA THR A 927 -32.73 33.42 45.74
C THR A 927 -32.25 32.94 44.37
N PHE A 928 -30.95 32.69 44.23
CA PHE A 928 -30.30 32.31 42.97
C PHE A 928 -29.05 31.46 43.21
N ASN A 929 -28.65 30.65 42.22
CA ASN A 929 -27.51 29.73 42.28
C ASN A 929 -26.57 29.81 41.06
N LYS A 930 -26.95 30.57 40.03
CA LYS A 930 -26.22 30.65 38.76
C LYS A 930 -26.32 32.07 38.21
N ILE A 931 -25.21 32.58 37.69
CA ILE A 931 -25.17 33.77 36.84
C ILE A 931 -24.51 33.44 35.51
N VAL A 932 -24.86 34.19 34.47
CA VAL A 932 -24.22 34.16 33.15
C VAL A 932 -23.90 35.59 32.75
N LEU A 933 -22.64 35.85 32.45
CA LEU A 933 -22.19 37.05 31.73
C LEU A 933 -21.95 36.64 30.29
N ASP A 934 -22.61 37.29 29.34
CA ASP A 934 -22.44 37.04 27.91
C ASP A 934 -21.87 38.28 27.22
N ALA A 935 -20.74 38.12 26.54
CA ALA A 935 -20.05 39.11 25.73
C ALA A 935 -19.92 38.69 24.25
N THR A 936 -20.77 37.78 23.78
CA THR A 936 -20.77 37.27 22.39
C THR A 936 -20.98 38.41 21.39
N GLY A 937 -20.20 38.44 20.30
CA GLY A 937 -20.07 39.62 19.45
C GLY A 937 -19.21 40.72 20.07
N SER A 938 -18.31 40.35 20.98
CA SER A 938 -17.21 41.12 21.58
C SER A 938 -16.21 40.12 22.19
N ASP A 939 -15.85 39.10 21.40
CA ASP A 939 -15.46 37.77 21.92
C ASP A 939 -14.12 37.71 22.67
N LEU A 940 -13.34 38.80 22.65
CA LEU A 940 -12.11 38.96 23.42
C LEU A 940 -12.31 39.77 24.71
N ASP A 941 -13.46 40.39 24.93
CA ASP A 941 -13.67 41.39 26.00
C ASP A 941 -14.26 40.79 27.30
N TYR A 942 -14.17 39.46 27.48
CA TYR A 942 -14.63 38.76 28.69
C TYR A 942 -13.64 38.83 29.86
N ALA A 943 -14.14 38.82 31.10
CA ALA A 943 -13.31 38.85 32.31
C ALA A 943 -12.33 37.67 32.40
N ARG A 944 -11.02 37.93 32.28
CA ARG A 944 -9.96 36.89 32.37
C ARG A 944 -9.92 36.18 33.73
N GLY A 945 -10.20 36.91 34.81
CA GLY A 945 -10.43 36.39 36.15
C GLY A 945 -11.60 37.12 36.79
N TYR A 946 -12.33 36.45 37.69
CA TYR A 946 -13.48 37.02 38.38
C TYR A 946 -13.64 36.54 39.83
N GLN A 947 -14.30 37.38 40.63
CA GLN A 947 -14.83 37.07 41.96
C GLN A 947 -16.28 37.57 42.05
N ILE A 948 -17.19 36.72 42.52
CA ILE A 948 -18.61 37.05 42.68
C ILE A 948 -18.89 37.30 44.15
N HIS A 949 -19.35 38.50 44.48
CA HIS A 949 -19.80 38.90 45.80
C HIS A 949 -21.31 39.18 45.78
N VAL A 950 -21.98 39.06 46.92
CA VAL A 950 -23.43 39.31 47.04
C VAL A 950 -23.74 40.09 48.31
N SER A 951 -24.82 40.87 48.28
CA SER A 951 -25.20 41.73 49.41
C SER A 951 -26.72 41.91 49.52
N THR A 952 -27.20 42.16 50.72
CA THR A 952 -28.60 42.53 51.01
C THR A 952 -28.83 44.04 51.04
N ASP A 953 -27.80 44.83 51.30
CA ASP A 953 -27.85 46.29 51.55
C ASP A 953 -27.01 47.13 50.55
N GLY A 954 -26.17 46.49 49.73
CA GLY A 954 -25.30 47.12 48.74
C GLY A 954 -23.99 47.66 49.32
N THR A 955 -23.79 47.59 50.64
CA THR A 955 -22.60 48.13 51.35
C THR A 955 -21.77 47.02 52.00
N ASN A 956 -22.42 45.99 52.56
CA ASN A 956 -21.77 44.84 53.18
C ASN A 956 -21.75 43.65 52.21
N TRP A 957 -20.55 43.25 51.76
CA TRP A 957 -20.36 42.33 50.62
C TRP A 957 -19.81 40.94 50.98
N GLY A 958 -19.37 40.74 52.22
CA GLY A 958 -18.77 39.49 52.69
C GLY A 958 -17.53 39.06 51.90
N SER A 959 -17.26 37.76 51.90
CA SER A 959 -16.28 37.12 51.01
C SER A 959 -16.92 36.74 49.68
N ALA A 960 -16.09 36.53 48.65
CA ALA A 960 -16.55 36.01 47.36
C ALA A 960 -17.25 34.65 47.52
N ILE A 961 -18.46 34.51 46.99
CA ILE A 961 -19.23 33.26 46.98
C ILE A 961 -18.83 32.32 45.83
N ALA A 962 -18.13 32.83 44.82
CA ALA A 962 -17.52 32.08 43.74
C ALA A 962 -16.32 32.87 43.18
N THR A 963 -15.30 32.17 42.70
CA THR A 963 -14.12 32.74 42.05
C THR A 963 -13.72 31.85 40.87
N GLY A 964 -13.05 32.43 39.85
CA GLY A 964 -12.61 31.64 38.70
C GLY A 964 -11.91 32.45 37.61
N THR A 965 -11.59 31.77 36.52
CA THR A 965 -11.01 32.33 35.29
C THR A 965 -12.03 32.26 34.15
N GLY A 966 -12.10 33.29 33.32
CA GLY A 966 -12.86 33.27 32.07
C GLY A 966 -12.03 32.69 30.93
N THR A 967 -12.66 31.90 30.05
CA THR A 967 -12.02 31.22 28.92
C THR A 967 -12.68 31.51 27.57
N GLY A 968 -13.69 32.39 27.53
CA GLY A 968 -14.46 32.75 26.33
C GLY A 968 -15.58 33.77 26.64
N PRO A 969 -16.31 34.24 25.61
CA PRO A 969 -17.32 35.30 25.74
C PRO A 969 -18.45 35.03 26.73
N VAL A 970 -18.83 33.77 26.93
CA VAL A 970 -19.91 33.38 27.85
C VAL A 970 -19.33 32.79 29.13
N ILE A 971 -19.37 33.55 30.22
CA ILE A 971 -18.93 33.12 31.55
C ILE A 971 -20.17 32.72 32.36
N THR A 972 -20.40 31.40 32.48
CA THR A 972 -21.37 30.83 33.43
C THR A 972 -20.69 30.57 34.76
N VAL A 973 -21.27 31.06 35.86
CA VAL A 973 -20.79 30.79 37.23
C VAL A 973 -21.91 30.19 38.06
N THR A 974 -21.67 29.03 38.67
CA THR A 974 -22.62 28.34 39.55
C THR A 974 -22.07 28.25 40.98
N PHE A 975 -22.96 28.33 41.97
CA PHE A 975 -22.62 28.33 43.39
C PHE A 975 -23.80 27.84 44.25
N THR A 976 -23.54 27.48 45.51
CA THR A 976 -24.59 27.15 46.48
C THR A 976 -25.58 28.32 46.60
N ALA A 977 -26.88 28.03 46.47
CA ALA A 977 -27.92 29.05 46.37
C ALA A 977 -27.85 30.11 47.49
N ARG A 978 -27.91 31.39 47.11
CA ARG A 978 -27.88 32.54 48.02
C ARG A 978 -29.13 33.38 47.85
N SER A 979 -29.63 33.95 48.94
CA SER A 979 -30.67 34.98 48.94
C SER A 979 -30.03 36.35 49.15
N ALA A 980 -30.06 37.20 48.13
CA ALA A 980 -29.45 38.53 48.15
C ALA A 980 -30.17 39.49 47.19
N ARG A 981 -30.00 40.81 47.37
CA ARG A 981 -30.54 41.84 46.47
C ARG A 981 -29.52 42.29 45.43
N TYR A 982 -28.26 42.37 45.84
CA TYR A 982 -27.17 42.89 45.01
C TYR A 982 -26.16 41.80 44.67
N ILE A 983 -25.60 41.87 43.47
CA ILE A 983 -24.51 41.03 42.98
C ILE A 983 -23.39 41.93 42.50
N ARG A 984 -22.14 41.62 42.84
CA ARG A 984 -20.95 42.32 42.32
C ARG A 984 -19.98 41.33 41.71
N VAL A 985 -19.64 41.56 40.45
CA VAL A 985 -18.53 40.91 39.76
C VAL A 985 -17.32 41.82 39.89
N THR A 986 -16.27 41.33 40.54
CA THR A 986 -14.95 41.96 40.52
C THR A 986 -14.09 41.21 39.51
N GLN A 987 -13.60 41.90 38.48
CA GLN A 987 -12.62 41.35 37.54
C GLN A 987 -11.25 41.33 38.22
N THR A 988 -10.46 40.27 38.01
CA THR A 988 -9.17 40.05 38.71
C THR A 988 -7.96 39.75 37.80
N GLY A 989 -8.07 39.98 36.50
CA GLY A 989 -6.99 39.70 35.53
C GLY A 989 -6.60 40.92 34.69
N THR A 990 -5.53 40.79 33.90
CA THR A 990 -5.03 41.90 33.07
C THR A 990 -5.10 41.54 31.59
N ASN A 991 -5.53 42.48 30.74
CA ASN A 991 -5.54 42.31 29.28
C ASN A 991 -5.57 43.66 28.54
N SER A 992 -5.15 43.66 27.27
CA SER A 992 -5.27 44.84 26.39
C SER A 992 -6.70 45.07 25.89
N SER A 993 -7.50 44.01 25.75
CA SER A 993 -8.96 44.12 25.55
C SER A 993 -9.62 44.86 26.70
N TRP A 994 -10.73 45.56 26.40
CA TRP A 994 -11.62 46.12 27.43
C TRP A 994 -12.41 44.99 28.10
N TRP A 995 -13.01 45.23 29.26
CA TRP A 995 -14.04 44.34 29.79
C TRP A 995 -15.41 44.79 29.29
N SER A 996 -16.23 43.87 28.79
CA SER A 996 -17.61 44.13 28.39
C SER A 996 -18.57 43.01 28.80
N ALA A 997 -19.86 43.32 28.74
CA ALA A 997 -20.95 42.35 28.68
C ALA A 997 -22.09 42.94 27.86
N ARG A 998 -22.75 42.11 27.04
CA ARG A 998 -24.02 42.43 26.39
C ARG A 998 -25.21 42.06 27.24
N GLU A 999 -25.11 40.97 27.98
CA GLU A 999 -26.21 40.40 28.74
C GLU A 999 -25.70 39.84 30.09
N PHE A 1000 -26.41 40.17 31.18
CA PHE A 1000 -26.20 39.60 32.51
C PHE A 1000 -27.48 38.91 32.96
N ASN A 1001 -27.41 37.61 33.18
CA ASN A 1001 -28.56 36.77 33.50
C ASN A 1001 -28.34 36.01 34.80
N VAL A 1002 -29.39 35.87 35.61
CA VAL A 1002 -29.36 35.21 36.93
C VAL A 1002 -30.44 34.15 36.98
N TYR A 1003 -30.19 33.03 37.64
CA TYR A 1003 -31.07 31.86 37.63
C TYR A 1003 -31.12 31.15 38.99
N TYR A 1004 -32.13 30.31 39.16
CA TYR A 1004 -32.39 29.43 40.31
C TYR A 1004 -32.56 27.97 39.84
#